data_AF-A0A814YX64-F1
#
_entry.id   AF-A0A814YX64-F1
#
_cell.length_a   1.000
_cell.length_b   1.000
_cell.length_c   1.000
_cell.angle_alpha   90.00
_cell.angle_beta   90.00
_cell.angle_gamma   90.00
#
_symmetry.space_group_name_H-M   'P 1'
#
loop_
_entity.id
_entity.type
_entity.pdbx_description
1 polymer ?
#
loop_
_entity_poly.entity_id
_entity_poly.type
_entity_poly.pdbx_seq_one_letter_code
_entity_poly.pdbx_strand_id
1 'polypeptide(L)'
;MSTADNTLTLLEKDADKAIESVEQFYNEIETNMNSVIEQIQTLITNVSADPNTKVNLRETIKPLAKQYSDKHKELHGSISKIGKTIDKCFQSDFGNVPIFELFDKPEKLKVIYMIICEDLYRQGRMSIAQQLIKETSLNDNELFNVEKEFLEEINLILENLREKNLLPALEWCKRNRNELNKTGSLLEFHLHKMRFVQLLESGNFEQAKAYLSNLRQYSISNGQCEQAVNELMGSLVFAQRDLAKSPYKYLLEPHLWLQLLELFMQQAFQQVGLAQDSPLYVVMKTGFQALPALMSIVNAMQNTQVCHILSKDELPIEIDVGQEHRYHSVFACPILRQQTTDQNPPMKLVCGHVISKDALNKLTLQNKLKCPYCPLVPRDLLHRLLEGLDSTNKNGSNDGQNQASHSVLTPEPKSTPVVGIGLDSCVLPLRHGELFLVQSTDFFYPLVDDPYVMGKIACANVLSDIYAMGVTEVDNMLMLLSTSNKMSEKERDTIMPLMIQGFKDCAEQAGTAVQGGQTVVNPWLIIGGVATSVCKPNEVIIPEHAVIGDVLVLTKPLGIQVAVNAHQWLEKPDRWERIKSVVTVDDVEKAYQRAMKSMARLNKIAASLLHKYDAHACTDVTGFGILGHAQNLAQHQKNEVAFVIHSLPIIAKMTTISKTCNNAFNLLRGTAAETSGGLLIALPYDQAAGYCKEIQEKEGYQAWIIGIVEKGDRTAKIVDNPRVIEVPAQDTDGELW
;
A
#
# COMPACT_ATOMS: atom_id res chain seq x y z
N MET A 1 20.57 -10.93 3.40
CA MET A 1 21.06 -12.21 2.82
C MET A 1 22.58 -12.38 2.81
N SER A 2 23.42 -11.32 2.91
CA SER A 2 24.89 -11.46 2.76
C SER A 2 25.65 -12.12 3.93
N THR A 3 25.05 -12.29 5.12
CA THR A 3 25.71 -12.92 6.27
C THR A 3 25.42 -14.41 6.39
N ALA A 4 24.20 -14.85 6.05
CA ALA A 4 23.80 -16.25 6.10
C ALA A 4 24.49 -17.11 5.01
N ASP A 5 24.61 -16.56 3.80
CA ASP A 5 25.35 -17.22 2.70
C ASP A 5 26.83 -17.44 3.05
N ASN A 6 27.45 -16.49 3.77
CA ASN A 6 28.84 -16.60 4.22
C ASN A 6 29.04 -17.66 5.32
N THR A 7 28.04 -17.93 6.16
CA THR A 7 28.12 -18.97 7.20
C THR A 7 27.91 -20.38 6.66
N LEU A 8 26.97 -20.57 5.73
CA LEU A 8 26.73 -21.88 5.12
C LEU A 8 27.89 -22.28 4.21
N THR A 9 28.39 -21.35 3.39
CA THR A 9 29.59 -21.60 2.55
C THR A 9 30.84 -21.88 3.36
N LEU A 10 30.99 -21.32 4.56
CA LEU A 10 32.09 -21.66 5.46
C LEU A 10 31.98 -23.10 5.98
N LEU A 11 30.75 -23.53 6.32
CA LEU A 11 30.47 -24.89 6.75
C LEU A 11 30.70 -25.89 5.61
N GLU A 12 30.18 -25.60 4.42
CA GLU A 12 30.38 -26.39 3.20
C GLU A 12 31.88 -26.53 2.89
N LYS A 13 32.64 -25.43 2.92
CA LYS A 13 34.08 -25.46 2.67
C LYS A 13 34.86 -26.29 3.69
N ASP A 14 34.48 -26.26 4.97
CA ASP A 14 35.14 -27.07 6.00
C ASP A 14 34.69 -28.54 5.92
N ALA A 15 33.46 -28.82 5.48
CA ALA A 15 32.95 -30.17 5.20
C ALA A 15 33.62 -30.79 3.97
N ASP A 16 33.70 -30.06 2.85
CA ASP A 16 34.37 -30.50 1.61
C ASP A 16 35.83 -30.83 1.87
N LYS A 17 36.55 -29.99 2.63
CA LYS A 17 37.94 -30.28 3.03
C LYS A 17 38.07 -31.54 3.87
N ALA A 18 37.10 -31.81 4.75
CA ALA A 18 37.12 -33.04 5.54
C ALA A 18 36.83 -34.26 4.66
N ILE A 19 35.90 -34.15 3.72
CA ILE A 19 35.60 -35.20 2.73
C ILE A 19 36.84 -35.47 1.87
N GLU A 20 37.47 -34.45 1.30
CA GLU A 20 38.72 -34.59 0.53
C GLU A 20 39.83 -35.25 1.35
N SER A 21 39.97 -34.88 2.62
CA SER A 21 40.97 -35.49 3.51
C SER A 21 40.68 -36.97 3.79
N VAL A 22 39.40 -37.34 3.93
CA VAL A 22 38.98 -38.74 4.10
C VAL A 22 39.19 -39.54 2.81
N GLU A 23 38.84 -38.99 1.65
CA GLU A 23 39.03 -39.63 0.35
C GLU A 23 40.51 -39.84 0.04
N GLN A 24 41.36 -38.84 0.28
CA GLN A 24 42.81 -38.97 0.14
C GLN A 24 43.38 -40.05 1.07
N PHE A 25 42.92 -40.09 2.33
CA PHE A 25 43.32 -41.11 3.28
C PHE A 25 42.89 -42.51 2.84
N TYR A 26 41.67 -42.65 2.32
CA TYR A 26 41.15 -43.92 1.82
C TYR A 26 41.93 -44.41 0.60
N ASN A 27 42.17 -43.54 -0.37
CA ASN A 27 42.94 -43.84 -1.58
C ASN A 27 44.38 -44.24 -1.25
N GLU A 28 45.03 -43.56 -0.30
CA GLU A 28 46.36 -43.94 0.17
C GLU A 28 46.37 -45.31 0.87
N ILE A 29 45.39 -45.59 1.74
CA ILE A 29 45.25 -46.91 2.38
C ILE A 29 45.07 -47.99 1.31
N GLU A 30 44.20 -47.78 0.34
CA GLU A 30 43.93 -48.74 -0.73
C GLU A 30 45.19 -49.00 -1.57
N THR A 31 45.89 -47.95 -1.98
CA THR A 31 47.13 -48.06 -2.77
C THR A 31 48.22 -48.82 -1.99
N ASN A 32 48.40 -48.49 -0.72
CA ASN A 32 49.39 -49.14 0.14
C ASN A 32 49.00 -50.59 0.48
N MET A 33 47.72 -50.89 0.71
CA MET A 33 47.24 -52.26 0.92
C MET A 33 47.45 -53.09 -0.35
N ASN A 34 47.14 -52.54 -1.53
CA ASN A 34 47.39 -53.22 -2.80
C ASN A 34 48.89 -53.50 -2.99
N SER A 35 49.78 -52.56 -2.66
CA SER A 35 51.23 -52.78 -2.71
C SER A 35 51.69 -53.87 -1.73
N VAL A 36 51.17 -53.90 -0.49
CA VAL A 36 51.49 -54.94 0.48
C VAL A 36 50.95 -56.30 0.04
N ILE A 37 49.75 -56.35 -0.54
CA ILE A 37 49.16 -57.57 -1.11
C ILE A 37 50.02 -58.09 -2.27
N GLU A 38 50.49 -57.21 -3.17
CA GLU A 38 51.36 -57.56 -4.29
C GLU A 38 52.73 -58.09 -3.80
N GLN A 39 53.31 -57.47 -2.77
CA GLN A 39 54.53 -57.98 -2.12
C GLN A 39 54.30 -59.35 -1.46
N ILE A 40 53.16 -59.57 -0.81
CA ILE A 40 52.80 -60.88 -0.25
C ILE A 40 52.57 -61.92 -1.35
N GLN A 41 51.91 -61.56 -2.45
CA GLN A 41 51.65 -62.45 -3.59
C GLN A 41 52.95 -62.87 -4.29
N THR A 42 53.86 -61.93 -4.56
CA THR A 42 55.21 -62.25 -5.07
C THR A 42 56.01 -63.13 -4.11
N LEU A 43 55.87 -62.96 -2.80
CA LEU A 43 56.48 -63.82 -1.79
C LEU A 43 55.86 -65.23 -1.74
N ILE A 44 54.55 -65.36 -1.97
CA ILE A 44 53.88 -66.67 -2.08
C ILE A 44 54.30 -67.40 -3.36
N THR A 45 54.55 -66.65 -4.44
CA THR A 45 54.94 -67.21 -5.75
C THR A 45 56.42 -67.64 -5.78
N ASN A 46 57.29 -66.95 -5.03
CA ASN A 46 58.71 -67.27 -4.89
C ASN A 46 58.95 -68.12 -3.64
N VAL A 47 58.98 -69.44 -3.80
CA VAL A 47 59.15 -70.42 -2.72
C VAL A 47 60.57 -70.39 -2.14
N SER A 48 60.86 -69.43 -1.25
CA SER A 48 61.90 -69.56 -0.21
C SER A 48 61.57 -68.63 0.96
N ALA A 49 61.01 -69.19 2.03
CA ALA A 49 60.69 -68.47 3.26
C ALA A 49 61.98 -68.18 4.06
N ASP A 50 62.75 -67.16 3.65
CA ASP A 50 63.91 -66.68 4.38
C ASP A 50 63.46 -65.84 5.62
N PRO A 51 64.03 -66.02 6.83
CA PRO A 51 63.61 -65.28 8.02
C PRO A 51 63.78 -63.76 7.89
N ASN A 52 64.75 -63.30 7.08
CA ASN A 52 64.99 -61.89 6.81
C ASN A 52 63.83 -61.20 6.08
N THR A 53 63.06 -61.92 5.26
CA THR A 53 61.93 -61.35 4.51
C THR A 53 60.70 -61.15 5.39
N LYS A 54 60.48 -62.00 6.41
CA LYS A 54 59.46 -61.78 7.45
C LYS A 54 59.78 -60.57 8.34
N VAL A 55 61.06 -60.34 8.61
CA VAL A 55 61.52 -59.13 9.31
C VAL A 55 61.26 -57.89 8.45
N ASN A 56 61.55 -57.95 7.15
CA ASN A 56 61.32 -56.86 6.21
C ASN A 56 59.84 -56.46 6.10
N LEU A 57 58.91 -57.42 5.95
CA LEU A 57 57.46 -57.15 5.96
C LEU A 57 56.99 -56.54 7.29
N ARG A 58 57.52 -57.02 8.42
CA ARG A 58 57.19 -56.47 9.74
C ARG A 58 57.74 -55.06 9.92
N GLU A 59 58.91 -54.77 9.37
CA GLU A 59 59.51 -53.44 9.33
C GLU A 59 58.79 -52.48 8.38
N THR A 60 58.07 -52.97 7.37
CA THR A 60 57.22 -52.14 6.49
C THR A 60 55.82 -51.90 7.10
N ILE A 61 55.18 -52.92 7.68
CA ILE A 61 53.81 -52.83 8.20
C ILE A 61 53.75 -51.97 9.47
N LYS A 62 54.73 -52.07 10.36
CA LYS A 62 54.72 -51.36 11.65
C LYS A 62 54.77 -49.81 11.50
N PRO A 63 55.60 -49.21 10.63
CA PRO A 63 55.56 -47.78 10.37
C PRO A 63 54.29 -47.36 9.60
N LEU A 64 53.77 -48.17 8.66
CA LEU A 64 52.49 -47.91 7.99
C LEU A 64 51.32 -47.85 9.00
N ALA A 65 51.25 -48.82 9.93
CA ALA A 65 50.23 -48.84 10.97
C ALA A 65 50.32 -47.62 11.90
N LYS A 66 51.55 -47.17 12.21
CA LYS A 66 51.77 -45.95 12.99
C LYS A 66 51.35 -44.70 12.21
N GLN A 67 51.73 -44.61 10.94
CA GLN A 67 51.35 -43.53 10.03
C GLN A 67 49.83 -43.41 9.90
N TYR A 68 49.10 -44.52 9.77
CA TYR A 68 47.63 -44.50 9.74
C TYR A 68 47.01 -44.12 11.07
N SER A 69 47.58 -44.56 12.19
CA SER A 69 47.12 -44.13 13.52
C SER A 69 47.29 -42.63 13.73
N ASP A 70 48.41 -42.06 13.27
CA ASP A 70 48.68 -40.63 13.41
C ASP A 70 47.80 -39.79 12.45
N LYS A 71 47.58 -40.23 11.21
CA LYS A 71 46.61 -39.60 10.28
C LYS A 71 45.16 -39.70 10.75
N HIS A 72 44.76 -40.82 11.35
CA HIS A 72 43.42 -40.98 11.94
C HIS A 72 43.19 -39.99 13.11
N LYS A 73 44.22 -39.68 13.91
CA LYS A 73 44.13 -38.62 14.93
C LYS A 73 43.99 -37.23 14.31
N GLU A 74 44.64 -36.99 13.19
CA GLU A 74 44.52 -35.72 12.46
C GLU A 74 43.10 -35.50 11.91
N LEU A 75 42.45 -36.56 11.41
CA LEU A 75 41.04 -36.56 10.98
C LEU A 75 40.06 -36.15 12.09
N HIS A 76 40.30 -36.57 13.34
CA HIS A 76 39.51 -36.10 14.48
C HIS A 76 39.55 -34.58 14.65
N GLY A 77 40.68 -33.95 14.34
CA GLY A 77 40.83 -32.48 14.36
C GLY A 77 39.92 -31.80 13.34
N SER A 78 39.90 -32.31 12.11
CA SER A 78 39.03 -31.81 11.03
C SER A 78 37.55 -31.97 11.35
N ILE A 79 37.13 -33.14 11.85
CA ILE A 79 35.74 -33.39 12.25
C ILE A 79 35.32 -32.54 13.46
N SER A 80 36.21 -32.39 14.45
CA SER A 80 35.94 -31.54 15.62
C SER A 80 35.80 -30.07 15.23
N LYS A 81 36.54 -29.61 14.21
CA LYS A 81 36.43 -28.25 13.67
C LYS A 81 35.07 -28.02 13.00
N ILE A 82 34.51 -29.00 12.30
CA ILE A 82 33.14 -28.94 11.78
C ILE A 82 32.15 -28.79 12.93
N GLY A 83 32.24 -29.61 13.98
CA GLY A 83 31.38 -29.51 15.17
C GLY A 83 31.40 -28.11 15.81
N LYS A 84 32.60 -27.55 16.01
CA LYS A 84 32.75 -26.17 16.52
C LYS A 84 32.18 -25.11 15.58
N THR A 85 32.22 -25.35 14.27
CA THR A 85 31.66 -24.43 13.27
C THR A 85 30.14 -24.52 13.24
N ILE A 86 29.57 -25.72 13.41
CA ILE A 86 28.13 -25.93 13.60
C ILE A 86 27.67 -25.17 14.85
N ASP A 87 28.32 -25.37 15.99
CA ASP A 87 27.98 -24.70 17.25
C ASP A 87 28.08 -23.17 17.14
N LYS A 88 29.00 -22.67 16.30
CA LYS A 88 29.17 -21.24 16.04
C LYS A 88 28.13 -20.67 15.06
N CYS A 89 27.69 -21.46 14.09
CA CYS A 89 26.78 -21.02 13.03
C CYS A 89 25.30 -21.19 13.41
N PHE A 90 24.97 -22.17 14.26
CA PHE A 90 23.60 -22.48 14.68
C PHE A 90 23.45 -22.19 16.18
N GLN A 91 23.08 -20.96 16.53
CA GLN A 91 22.68 -20.62 17.91
C GLN A 91 21.46 -21.44 18.31
N SER A 92 21.53 -22.09 19.48
CA SER A 92 20.53 -23.05 19.98
C SER A 92 19.59 -22.49 21.04
N ASP A 93 19.86 -21.29 21.58
CA ASP A 93 19.05 -20.69 22.64
C ASP A 93 18.28 -19.45 22.14
N PHE A 94 17.01 -19.67 21.79
CA PHE A 94 16.05 -18.63 21.45
C PHE A 94 15.18 -18.21 22.65
N GLY A 95 15.38 -18.82 23.83
CA GLY A 95 14.54 -18.62 25.02
C GLY A 95 14.63 -17.22 25.63
N ASN A 96 15.69 -16.46 25.29
CA ASN A 96 15.89 -15.09 25.75
C ASN A 96 15.13 -14.04 24.91
N VAL A 97 14.51 -14.44 23.79
CA VAL A 97 13.64 -13.54 23.02
C VAL A 97 12.31 -13.38 23.77
N PRO A 98 11.93 -12.18 24.22
CA PRO A 98 10.78 -11.99 25.11
C PRO A 98 9.47 -12.16 24.33
N ILE A 99 9.04 -13.40 24.12
CA ILE A 99 7.72 -13.74 23.57
C ILE A 99 6.84 -14.17 24.74
N PHE A 100 6.31 -13.19 25.48
CA PHE A 100 5.33 -13.46 26.53
C PHE A 100 3.92 -13.55 25.90
N GLU A 101 3.12 -14.53 26.33
CA GLU A 101 1.65 -14.56 26.17
C GLU A 101 1.07 -14.89 24.78
N LEU A 102 1.83 -15.46 23.82
CA LEU A 102 1.23 -15.92 22.55
C LEU A 102 0.49 -17.25 22.69
N PHE A 103 1.03 -18.17 23.48
CA PHE A 103 0.49 -19.52 23.71
C PHE A 103 -0.36 -19.65 24.98
N ASP A 104 -0.41 -18.61 25.82
CA ASP A 104 -1.07 -18.67 27.13
C ASP A 104 -2.60 -18.49 27.04
N LYS A 105 -3.11 -17.98 25.90
CA LYS A 105 -4.54 -17.75 25.70
C LYS A 105 -5.14 -18.81 24.77
N PRO A 106 -6.23 -19.49 25.17
CA PRO A 106 -6.88 -20.51 24.34
C PRO A 106 -7.38 -19.96 22.99
N GLU A 107 -7.79 -18.68 22.96
CA GLU A 107 -8.20 -18.00 21.72
C GLU A 107 -7.06 -17.85 20.71
N LYS A 108 -5.83 -17.57 21.17
CA LYS A 108 -4.66 -17.44 20.28
C LYS A 108 -4.17 -18.80 19.79
N LEU A 109 -4.17 -19.81 20.66
CA LEU A 109 -3.89 -21.19 20.28
C LEU A 109 -4.85 -21.68 19.19
N LYS A 110 -6.14 -21.33 19.27
CA LYS A 110 -7.13 -21.63 18.24
C LYS A 110 -6.69 -21.12 16.87
N VAL A 111 -6.23 -19.87 16.78
CA VAL A 111 -5.74 -19.26 15.54
C VAL A 111 -4.51 -19.99 14.98
N ILE A 112 -3.58 -20.40 15.84
CA ILE A 112 -2.38 -21.15 15.42
C ILE A 112 -2.79 -22.50 14.81
N TYR A 113 -3.69 -23.23 15.46
CA TYR A 113 -4.20 -24.49 14.93
C TYR A 113 -4.93 -24.29 13.60
N MET A 114 -5.69 -23.19 13.45
CA MET A 114 -6.34 -22.86 12.18
C MET A 114 -5.32 -22.66 11.05
N ILE A 115 -4.26 -21.89 11.30
CA ILE A 115 -3.20 -21.63 10.32
C ILE A 115 -2.46 -22.92 9.92
N ILE A 116 -2.20 -23.81 10.89
CA ILE A 116 -1.55 -25.11 10.63
C ILE A 116 -2.46 -26.01 9.80
N CYS A 117 -3.74 -26.12 10.16
CA CYS A 117 -4.70 -26.87 9.38
C CYS A 117 -4.81 -26.32 7.95
N GLU A 118 -4.86 -24.99 7.79
CA GLU A 118 -4.92 -24.36 6.47
C GLU A 118 -3.73 -24.76 5.58
N ASP A 119 -2.52 -24.69 6.13
CA ASP A 119 -1.30 -25.10 5.44
C ASP A 119 -1.31 -26.59 5.06
N LEU A 120 -1.73 -27.47 5.98
CA LEU A 120 -1.85 -28.91 5.71
C LEU A 120 -2.85 -29.20 4.59
N TYR A 121 -4.00 -28.52 4.56
CA TYR A 121 -4.97 -28.66 3.47
C TYR A 121 -4.41 -28.15 2.13
N ARG A 122 -3.70 -27.02 2.12
CA ARG A 122 -3.02 -26.50 0.91
C ARG A 122 -1.94 -27.46 0.39
N GLN A 123 -1.32 -28.25 1.25
CA GLN A 123 -0.32 -29.27 0.89
C GLN A 123 -0.93 -30.64 0.51
N GLY A 124 -2.26 -30.78 0.59
CA GLY A 124 -2.97 -32.04 0.34
C GLY A 124 -2.86 -33.07 1.47
N ARG A 125 -2.44 -32.66 2.68
CA ARG A 125 -2.34 -33.52 3.88
C ARG A 125 -3.65 -33.52 4.67
N MET A 126 -4.74 -33.86 4.01
CA MET A 126 -6.10 -33.73 4.54
C MET A 126 -6.39 -34.61 5.74
N SER A 127 -5.92 -35.87 5.72
CA SER A 127 -6.12 -36.81 6.83
C SER A 127 -5.51 -36.30 8.13
N ILE A 128 -4.34 -35.66 8.04
CA ILE A 128 -3.63 -35.07 9.18
C ILE A 128 -4.39 -33.84 9.67
N ALA A 129 -4.81 -32.95 8.77
CA ALA A 129 -5.57 -31.76 9.14
C ALA A 129 -6.91 -32.10 9.81
N GLN A 130 -7.65 -33.08 9.27
CA GLN A 130 -8.91 -33.55 9.85
C GLN A 130 -8.72 -34.16 11.24
N GLN A 131 -7.63 -34.91 11.43
CA GLN A 131 -7.30 -35.47 12.74
C GLN A 131 -6.97 -34.34 13.74
N LEU A 132 -6.19 -33.34 13.32
CA LEU A 132 -5.87 -32.17 14.15
C LEU A 132 -7.11 -31.36 14.53
N ILE A 133 -8.05 -31.16 13.59
CA ILE A 133 -9.33 -30.48 13.84
C ILE A 133 -10.16 -31.23 14.88
N LYS A 134 -10.23 -32.56 14.79
CA LYS A 134 -10.93 -33.41 15.76
C LYS A 134 -10.31 -33.32 17.15
N GLU A 135 -8.99 -33.37 17.23
CA GLU A 135 -8.25 -33.33 18.50
C GLU A 135 -8.32 -31.96 19.18
N THR A 136 -8.39 -30.88 18.39
CA THR A 136 -8.42 -29.49 18.88
C THR A 136 -9.83 -28.92 19.06
N SER A 137 -10.88 -29.68 18.71
CA SER A 137 -12.29 -29.23 18.74
C SER A 137 -12.56 -27.96 17.91
N LEU A 138 -11.82 -27.79 16.81
CA LEU A 138 -12.05 -26.68 15.88
C LEU A 138 -13.32 -26.89 15.04
N ASN A 139 -13.96 -25.80 14.64
CA ASN A 139 -15.12 -25.82 13.76
C ASN A 139 -14.65 -25.78 12.29
N ASP A 140 -14.86 -26.88 11.53
CA ASP A 140 -14.42 -27.03 10.12
C ASP A 140 -14.91 -25.86 9.23
N ASN A 141 -16.07 -25.28 9.55
CA ASN A 141 -16.68 -24.17 8.80
C ASN A 141 -15.99 -22.81 9.02
N GLU A 142 -15.14 -22.67 10.03
CA GLU A 142 -14.42 -21.42 10.35
C GLU A 142 -13.00 -21.38 9.79
N LEU A 143 -12.47 -22.52 9.31
CA LEU A 143 -11.07 -22.67 8.92
C LEU A 143 -10.75 -22.12 7.53
N PHE A 144 -11.71 -22.16 6.61
CA PHE A 144 -11.49 -21.83 5.21
C PHE A 144 -12.51 -20.80 4.77
N ASN A 145 -12.04 -19.65 4.28
CA ASN A 145 -12.89 -18.70 3.54
C ASN A 145 -13.32 -19.25 2.17
N VAL A 146 -13.02 -20.52 1.87
CA VAL A 146 -13.18 -21.21 0.59
C VAL A 146 -13.76 -22.60 0.84
N GLU A 147 -14.60 -23.06 -0.09
CA GLU A 147 -15.24 -24.37 -0.04
C GLU A 147 -14.20 -25.49 0.02
N LYS A 148 -14.42 -26.46 0.92
CA LYS A 148 -13.52 -27.59 1.14
C LYS A 148 -13.37 -28.45 -0.12
N GLU A 149 -14.47 -28.60 -0.85
CA GLU A 149 -14.57 -29.31 -2.11
C GLU A 149 -13.63 -28.74 -3.17
N PHE A 150 -13.42 -27.42 -3.17
CA PHE A 150 -12.48 -26.77 -4.08
C PHE A 150 -11.03 -27.18 -3.75
N LEU A 151 -10.64 -27.15 -2.47
CA LEU A 151 -9.29 -27.58 -2.07
C LEU A 151 -9.07 -29.08 -2.33
N GLU A 152 -10.09 -29.91 -2.17
CA GLU A 152 -10.06 -31.33 -2.54
C GLU A 152 -9.79 -31.53 -4.02
N GLU A 153 -10.51 -30.81 -4.88
CA GLU A 153 -10.32 -30.85 -6.33
C GLU A 153 -8.91 -30.39 -6.73
N ILE A 154 -8.44 -29.25 -6.21
CA ILE A 154 -7.12 -28.72 -6.55
C ILE A 154 -6.00 -29.67 -6.11
N ASN A 155 -6.09 -30.24 -4.91
CA ASN A 155 -5.09 -31.20 -4.44
C ASN A 155 -5.05 -32.47 -5.29
N LEU A 156 -6.21 -32.98 -5.71
CA LEU A 156 -6.29 -34.11 -6.63
C LEU A 156 -5.59 -33.78 -7.95
N ILE A 157 -5.81 -32.58 -8.49
CA ILE A 157 -5.15 -32.15 -9.73
C ILE A 157 -3.63 -32.02 -9.53
N LEU A 158 -3.19 -31.44 -8.42
CA LEU A 158 -1.75 -31.30 -8.11
C LEU A 158 -1.05 -32.65 -7.93
N GLU A 159 -1.71 -33.63 -7.32
CA GLU A 159 -1.20 -35.00 -7.20
C GLU A 159 -1.06 -35.66 -8.58
N ASN A 160 -2.09 -35.55 -9.42
CA ASN A 160 -2.04 -36.03 -10.81
C ASN A 160 -0.92 -35.35 -11.61
N LEU A 161 -0.72 -34.03 -11.45
CA LEU A 161 0.36 -33.31 -12.10
C LEU A 161 1.74 -33.80 -11.64
N ARG A 162 1.92 -34.14 -10.35
CA ARG A 162 3.16 -34.75 -9.83
C ARG A 162 3.43 -36.13 -10.44
N GLU A 163 2.38 -36.89 -10.68
CA GLU A 163 2.44 -38.18 -11.40
C GLU A 163 2.54 -38.02 -12.93
N LYS A 164 2.71 -36.78 -13.43
CA LYS A 164 2.74 -36.43 -14.85
C LYS A 164 1.43 -36.72 -15.60
N ASN A 165 0.31 -36.85 -14.91
CA ASN A 165 -1.02 -36.89 -15.51
C ASN A 165 -1.60 -35.48 -15.69
N LEU A 166 -1.66 -35.02 -16.94
CA LEU A 166 -2.11 -33.68 -17.31
C LEU A 166 -3.63 -33.56 -17.52
N LEU A 167 -4.37 -34.68 -17.57
CA LEU A 167 -5.79 -34.67 -17.96
C LEU A 167 -6.68 -33.88 -16.99
N PRO A 168 -6.60 -34.06 -15.65
CA PRO A 168 -7.45 -33.32 -14.72
C PRO A 168 -7.21 -31.81 -14.78
N ALA A 169 -5.96 -31.40 -14.94
CA ALA A 169 -5.59 -29.99 -15.07
C ALA A 169 -6.13 -29.35 -16.37
N LEU A 170 -6.10 -30.09 -17.47
CA LEU A 170 -6.67 -29.65 -18.75
C LEU A 170 -8.20 -29.54 -18.71
N GLU A 171 -8.89 -30.46 -18.03
CA GLU A 171 -10.33 -30.40 -17.83
C GLU A 171 -10.74 -29.22 -16.93
N TRP A 172 -9.94 -28.94 -15.89
CA TRP A 172 -10.11 -27.76 -15.06
C TRP A 172 -9.92 -26.47 -15.86
N CYS A 173 -8.89 -26.38 -16.72
CA CYS A 173 -8.69 -25.21 -17.58
C CYS A 173 -9.85 -24.99 -18.56
N LYS A 174 -10.41 -26.07 -19.12
CA LYS A 174 -11.58 -25.98 -20.02
C LYS A 174 -12.81 -25.42 -19.30
N ARG A 175 -13.07 -25.84 -18.07
CA ARG A 175 -14.19 -25.33 -17.25
C ARG A 175 -14.00 -23.86 -16.87
N ASN A 176 -12.76 -23.45 -16.59
CA ASN A 176 -12.42 -22.10 -16.10
C ASN A 176 -11.87 -21.15 -17.18
N ARG A 177 -11.99 -21.51 -18.46
CA ARG A 177 -11.37 -20.80 -19.58
C ARG A 177 -11.75 -19.31 -19.65
N ASN A 178 -13.01 -18.98 -19.37
CA ASN A 178 -13.49 -17.59 -19.43
C ASN A 178 -12.77 -16.69 -18.41
N GLU A 179 -12.54 -17.19 -17.19
CA GLU A 179 -11.83 -16.44 -16.15
C GLU A 179 -10.32 -16.38 -16.43
N LEU A 180 -9.72 -17.50 -16.87
CA LEU A 180 -8.31 -17.54 -17.27
C LEU A 180 -7.98 -16.58 -18.44
N ASN A 181 -8.92 -16.39 -19.36
CA ASN A 181 -8.76 -15.44 -20.46
C ASN A 181 -8.83 -13.98 -19.99
N LYS A 182 -9.64 -13.66 -18.97
CA LYS A 182 -9.69 -12.30 -18.40
C LYS A 182 -8.37 -11.92 -17.72
N THR A 183 -7.71 -12.89 -17.08
CA THR A 183 -6.41 -12.68 -16.41
C THR A 183 -5.22 -12.78 -17.36
N GLY A 184 -5.43 -13.18 -18.62
CA GLY A 184 -4.35 -13.39 -19.59
C GLY A 184 -3.45 -14.58 -19.26
N SER A 185 -4.01 -15.62 -18.62
CA SER A 185 -3.26 -16.78 -18.13
C SER A 185 -2.70 -17.64 -19.25
N LEU A 186 -1.41 -18.00 -19.13
CA LEU A 186 -0.73 -18.93 -20.06
C LEU A 186 -0.79 -20.40 -19.61
N LEU A 187 -1.55 -20.73 -18.56
CA LEU A 187 -1.58 -22.08 -17.98
C LEU A 187 -2.05 -23.15 -18.99
N GLU A 188 -3.15 -22.89 -19.70
CA GLU A 188 -3.70 -23.82 -20.69
C GLU A 188 -2.67 -24.11 -21.80
N PHE A 189 -1.92 -23.09 -22.24
CA PHE A 189 -0.82 -23.25 -23.19
C PHE A 189 0.31 -24.14 -22.64
N HIS A 190 0.76 -23.91 -21.40
CA HIS A 190 1.85 -24.69 -20.80
C HIS A 190 1.46 -26.15 -20.57
N LEU A 191 0.23 -26.44 -20.15
CA LEU A 191 -0.29 -27.81 -20.05
C LEU A 191 -0.28 -28.52 -21.39
N HIS A 192 -0.74 -27.84 -22.45
CA HIS A 192 -0.72 -28.40 -23.79
C HIS A 192 0.72 -28.59 -24.32
N LYS A 193 1.64 -27.66 -24.03
CA LYS A 193 3.07 -27.80 -24.34
C LYS A 193 3.66 -29.06 -23.67
N MET A 194 3.40 -29.27 -22.38
CA MET A 194 3.88 -30.46 -21.67
C MET A 194 3.26 -31.74 -22.22
N ARG A 195 1.99 -31.72 -22.63
CA ARG A 195 1.35 -32.87 -23.27
C ARG A 195 1.98 -33.19 -24.62
N PHE A 196 2.33 -32.18 -25.40
CA PHE A 196 3.05 -32.37 -26.65
C PHE A 196 4.43 -33.01 -26.42
N VAL A 197 5.19 -32.55 -25.41
CA VAL A 197 6.48 -33.15 -25.05
C VAL A 197 6.32 -34.63 -24.66
N GLN A 198 5.31 -34.98 -23.85
CA GLN A 198 5.03 -36.38 -23.51
C GLN A 198 4.77 -37.26 -24.74
N LEU A 199 4.04 -36.75 -25.74
CA LEU A 199 3.75 -37.48 -26.98
C LEU A 199 5.01 -37.68 -27.85
N LEU A 200 5.95 -36.73 -27.80
CA LEU A 200 7.26 -36.87 -28.43
C LEU A 200 8.11 -37.94 -27.73
N GLU A 201 8.16 -37.92 -26.40
CA GLU A 201 8.90 -38.92 -25.61
C GLU A 201 8.32 -40.33 -25.80
N SER A 202 7.00 -40.46 -25.94
CA SER A 202 6.34 -41.75 -26.17
C SER A 202 6.43 -42.25 -27.63
N GLY A 203 7.07 -41.51 -28.53
CA GLY A 203 7.18 -41.86 -29.96
C GLY A 203 5.88 -41.77 -30.77
N ASN A 204 4.84 -41.12 -30.24
CA ASN A 204 3.53 -40.99 -30.89
C ASN A 204 3.46 -39.74 -31.78
N PHE A 205 4.26 -39.71 -32.85
CA PHE A 205 4.45 -38.53 -33.69
C PHE A 205 3.19 -38.03 -34.39
N GLU A 206 2.29 -38.91 -34.84
CA GLU A 206 1.04 -38.52 -35.50
C GLU A 206 0.10 -37.77 -34.55
N GLN A 207 -0.03 -38.25 -33.30
CA GLN A 207 -0.80 -37.55 -32.28
C GLN A 207 -0.14 -36.23 -31.89
N ALA A 208 1.20 -36.17 -31.79
CA ALA A 208 1.93 -34.94 -31.51
C ALA A 208 1.69 -33.86 -32.58
N LYS A 209 1.70 -34.23 -33.87
CA LYS A 209 1.40 -33.31 -34.99
C LYS A 209 -0.03 -32.77 -34.95
N ALA A 210 -1.00 -33.64 -34.68
CA ALA A 210 -2.40 -33.23 -34.55
C ALA A 210 -2.58 -32.25 -33.37
N TYR A 211 -1.90 -32.52 -32.25
CA TYR A 211 -1.94 -31.68 -31.07
C TYR A 211 -1.31 -30.29 -31.31
N LEU A 212 -0.19 -30.25 -32.04
CA LEU A 212 0.50 -29.02 -32.39
C LEU A 212 -0.31 -28.13 -33.34
N SER A 213 -1.04 -28.73 -34.28
CA SER A 213 -1.97 -27.99 -35.16
C SER A 213 -3.05 -27.26 -34.36
N ASN A 214 -3.62 -27.91 -33.34
CA ASN A 214 -4.60 -27.30 -32.45
C ASN A 214 -3.98 -26.19 -31.58
N LEU A 215 -2.76 -26.41 -31.08
CA LEU A 215 -2.00 -25.42 -30.30
C LEU A 215 -1.70 -24.14 -31.10
N ARG A 216 -1.36 -24.31 -32.39
CA ARG A 216 -1.11 -23.19 -33.31
C ARG A 216 -2.38 -22.36 -33.53
N GLN A 217 -3.53 -23.02 -33.71
CA GLN A 217 -4.81 -22.31 -33.83
C GLN A 217 -5.14 -21.52 -32.56
N TYR A 218 -4.92 -22.10 -31.38
CA TYR A 218 -5.09 -21.41 -30.09
C TYR A 218 -4.17 -20.19 -29.95
N SER A 219 -2.89 -20.32 -30.32
CA SER A 219 -1.92 -19.22 -30.28
C SER A 219 -2.30 -18.07 -31.22
N ILE A 220 -2.79 -18.37 -32.43
CA ILE A 220 -3.26 -17.35 -33.40
C ILE A 220 -4.48 -16.60 -32.86
N SER A 221 -5.44 -17.29 -32.25
CA SER A 221 -6.65 -16.66 -31.70
C SER A 221 -6.39 -15.77 -30.48
N ASN A 222 -5.36 -16.06 -29.69
CA ASN A 222 -5.03 -15.30 -28.47
C ASN A 222 -3.87 -14.31 -28.64
N GLY A 223 -3.23 -14.24 -29.83
CA GLY A 223 -2.17 -13.27 -30.13
C GLY A 223 -0.89 -13.42 -29.31
N GLN A 224 -0.71 -14.58 -28.64
CA GLN A 224 0.39 -14.84 -27.70
C GLN A 224 1.05 -16.19 -28.02
N CYS A 225 2.35 -16.32 -27.71
CA CYS A 225 3.14 -17.57 -27.78
C CYS A 225 3.53 -18.11 -29.18
N GLU A 226 3.46 -17.33 -30.26
CA GLU A 226 3.81 -17.81 -31.62
C GLU A 226 5.25 -18.33 -31.73
N GLN A 227 6.20 -17.65 -31.08
CA GLN A 227 7.61 -18.08 -31.02
C GLN A 227 7.75 -19.46 -30.35
N ALA A 228 7.04 -19.69 -29.25
CA ALA A 228 7.08 -20.97 -28.55
C ALA A 228 6.46 -22.09 -29.39
N VAL A 229 5.41 -21.82 -30.18
CA VAL A 229 4.87 -22.80 -31.14
C VAL A 229 5.89 -23.13 -32.24
N ASN A 230 6.63 -22.13 -32.74
CA ASN A 230 7.70 -22.33 -33.72
C ASN A 230 8.83 -23.22 -33.18
N GLU A 231 9.21 -23.06 -31.92
CA GLU A 231 10.19 -23.93 -31.25
C GLU A 231 9.68 -25.38 -31.13
N LEU A 232 8.41 -25.57 -30.77
CA LEU A 232 7.79 -26.90 -30.71
C LEU A 232 7.67 -27.55 -32.11
N MET A 233 7.43 -26.76 -33.16
CA MET A 233 7.51 -27.26 -34.54
C MET A 233 8.92 -27.70 -34.91
N GLY A 234 9.93 -26.93 -34.50
CA GLY A 234 11.34 -27.25 -34.74
C GLY A 234 11.79 -28.55 -34.05
N SER A 235 11.26 -28.84 -32.85
CA SER A 235 11.62 -30.04 -32.08
C SER A 235 11.19 -31.35 -32.76
N LEU A 236 10.13 -31.34 -33.58
CA LEU A 236 9.68 -32.52 -34.35
C LEU A 236 10.76 -33.08 -35.28
N VAL A 237 11.63 -32.21 -35.83
CA VAL A 237 12.72 -32.62 -36.74
C VAL A 237 13.77 -33.44 -35.98
N PHE A 238 14.01 -33.11 -34.71
CA PHE A 238 15.01 -33.76 -33.87
C PHE A 238 14.44 -34.95 -33.09
N ALA A 239 13.13 -34.97 -32.87
CA ALA A 239 12.45 -36.03 -32.11
C ALA A 239 12.57 -37.42 -32.77
N GLN A 240 12.82 -37.51 -34.08
CA GLN A 240 13.08 -38.79 -34.77
C GLN A 240 14.50 -39.34 -34.56
N ARG A 241 15.42 -38.53 -34.03
CA ARG A 241 16.84 -38.92 -33.82
C ARG A 241 17.14 -39.13 -32.35
N ASP A 242 17.18 -38.05 -31.58
CA ASP A 242 17.46 -38.02 -30.14
C ASP A 242 17.19 -36.59 -29.63
N LEU A 243 16.08 -36.39 -28.92
CA LEU A 243 15.68 -35.07 -28.43
C LEU A 243 16.59 -34.57 -27.30
N ALA A 244 17.18 -35.47 -26.51
CA ALA A 244 18.05 -35.13 -25.38
C ALA A 244 19.41 -34.55 -25.81
N LYS A 245 19.87 -34.89 -27.03
CA LYS A 245 21.09 -34.34 -27.64
C LYS A 245 20.83 -33.16 -28.58
N SER A 246 19.58 -32.71 -28.66
CA SER A 246 19.19 -31.62 -29.55
C SER A 246 19.31 -30.25 -28.86
N PRO A 247 19.25 -29.14 -29.62
CA PRO A 247 19.10 -27.80 -29.05
C PRO A 247 17.85 -27.64 -28.16
N TYR A 248 16.88 -28.55 -28.28
CA TYR A 248 15.61 -28.56 -27.54
C TYR A 248 15.64 -29.39 -26.26
N LYS A 249 16.82 -29.79 -25.76
CA LYS A 249 16.97 -30.58 -24.52
C LYS A 249 16.26 -29.94 -23.32
N TYR A 250 16.14 -28.61 -23.30
CA TYR A 250 15.48 -27.86 -22.23
C TYR A 250 14.00 -28.22 -22.07
N LEU A 251 13.35 -28.71 -23.13
CA LEU A 251 11.96 -29.18 -23.09
C LEU A 251 11.78 -30.45 -22.21
N LEU A 252 12.86 -31.17 -21.92
CA LEU A 252 12.87 -32.40 -21.14
C LEU A 252 13.30 -32.17 -19.68
N GLU A 253 13.58 -30.92 -19.30
CA GLU A 253 14.07 -30.63 -17.96
C GLU A 253 12.98 -30.88 -16.90
N PRO A 254 13.30 -31.63 -15.81
CA PRO A 254 12.35 -31.90 -14.75
C PRO A 254 11.78 -30.64 -14.09
N HIS A 255 12.53 -29.53 -14.11
CA HIS A 255 12.11 -28.26 -13.53
C HIS A 255 10.85 -27.68 -14.19
N LEU A 256 10.57 -27.98 -15.46
CA LEU A 256 9.36 -27.54 -16.14
C LEU A 256 8.08 -28.09 -15.47
N TRP A 257 8.15 -29.28 -14.86
CA TRP A 257 7.03 -29.84 -14.11
C TRP A 257 6.79 -29.09 -12.80
N LEU A 258 7.85 -28.63 -12.14
CA LEU A 258 7.75 -27.82 -10.93
C LEU A 258 7.15 -26.44 -11.24
N GLN A 259 7.62 -25.79 -12.30
CA GLN A 259 7.05 -24.52 -12.78
C GLN A 259 5.56 -24.67 -13.15
N LEU A 260 5.19 -25.78 -13.79
CA LEU A 260 3.80 -26.05 -14.14
C LEU A 260 2.91 -26.24 -12.90
N LEU A 261 3.41 -26.93 -11.87
CA LEU A 261 2.72 -27.10 -10.59
C LEU A 261 2.52 -25.75 -9.89
N GLU A 262 3.56 -24.92 -9.82
CA GLU A 262 3.49 -23.58 -9.24
C GLU A 262 2.52 -22.68 -10.01
N LEU A 263 2.60 -22.68 -11.35
CA LEU A 263 1.70 -21.90 -12.20
C LEU A 263 0.25 -22.35 -12.04
N PHE A 264 -0.02 -23.66 -12.00
CA PHE A 264 -1.37 -24.18 -11.77
C PHE A 264 -1.92 -23.72 -10.41
N MET A 265 -1.12 -23.86 -9.35
CA MET A 265 -1.50 -23.47 -8.00
C MET A 265 -1.80 -21.97 -7.91
N GLN A 266 -0.92 -21.14 -8.50
CA GLN A 266 -1.09 -19.69 -8.54
C GLN A 266 -2.40 -19.29 -9.22
N GLN A 267 -2.71 -19.88 -10.38
CA GLN A 267 -3.92 -19.55 -11.15
C GLN A 267 -5.20 -20.05 -10.45
N ALA A 268 -5.15 -21.25 -9.87
CA ALA A 268 -6.27 -21.81 -9.13
C ALA A 268 -6.63 -20.97 -7.91
N PHE A 269 -5.63 -20.56 -7.11
CA PHE A 269 -5.87 -19.74 -5.92
C PHE A 269 -6.25 -18.30 -6.26
N GLN A 270 -5.67 -17.72 -7.32
CA GLN A 270 -6.05 -16.39 -7.80
C GLN A 270 -7.53 -16.32 -8.20
N GLN A 271 -8.08 -17.38 -8.81
CA GLN A 271 -9.49 -17.44 -9.20
C GLN A 271 -10.46 -17.26 -8.01
N VAL A 272 -10.08 -17.73 -6.83
CA VAL A 272 -10.90 -17.68 -5.61
C VAL A 272 -10.45 -16.55 -4.66
N GLY A 273 -9.46 -15.75 -5.07
CA GLY A 273 -8.92 -14.66 -4.26
C GLY A 273 -8.11 -15.14 -3.04
N LEU A 274 -7.58 -16.37 -3.07
CA LEU A 274 -6.67 -16.88 -2.05
C LEU A 274 -5.23 -16.42 -2.34
N ALA A 275 -4.50 -16.11 -1.27
CA ALA A 275 -3.05 -15.87 -1.36
C ALA A 275 -2.33 -17.15 -1.85
N GLN A 276 -1.31 -16.98 -2.69
CA GLN A 276 -0.50 -18.09 -3.20
C GLN A 276 0.21 -18.83 -2.05
N ASP A 277 0.91 -18.07 -1.20
CA ASP A 277 1.60 -18.61 -0.04
C ASP A 277 0.65 -18.82 1.14
N SER A 278 0.88 -19.89 1.91
CA SER A 278 0.12 -20.13 3.14
C SER A 278 0.48 -19.10 4.21
N PRO A 279 -0.46 -18.70 5.08
CA PRO A 279 -0.16 -17.81 6.19
C PRO A 279 0.96 -18.36 7.09
N LEU A 280 1.01 -19.68 7.30
CA LEU A 280 2.07 -20.33 8.07
C LEU A 280 3.45 -20.11 7.44
N TYR A 281 3.56 -20.33 6.13
CA TYR A 281 4.80 -20.14 5.40
C TYR A 281 5.27 -18.68 5.49
N VAL A 282 4.37 -17.72 5.25
CA VAL A 282 4.68 -16.29 5.32
C VAL A 282 5.14 -15.90 6.73
N VAL A 283 4.43 -16.34 7.77
CA VAL A 283 4.79 -16.07 9.18
C VAL A 283 6.16 -16.65 9.52
N MET A 284 6.42 -17.91 9.14
CA MET A 284 7.71 -18.56 9.39
C MET A 284 8.85 -17.88 8.66
N LYS A 285 8.68 -17.59 7.36
CA LYS A 285 9.69 -16.91 6.53
C LYS A 285 10.02 -15.52 7.08
N THR A 286 9.00 -14.73 7.39
CA THR A 286 9.14 -13.40 7.97
C THR A 286 9.78 -13.46 9.37
N GLY A 287 9.37 -14.44 10.19
CA GLY A 287 9.92 -14.67 11.53
C GLY A 287 11.41 -15.03 11.48
N PHE A 288 11.83 -15.91 10.58
CA PHE A 288 13.24 -16.26 10.40
C PHE A 288 14.10 -15.08 9.95
N GLN A 289 13.57 -14.19 9.11
CA GLN A 289 14.25 -12.96 8.72
C GLN A 289 14.40 -11.98 9.89
N ALA A 290 13.39 -11.91 10.77
CA ALA A 290 13.39 -11.02 11.94
C ALA A 290 14.25 -11.50 13.12
N LEU A 291 14.39 -12.82 13.27
CA LEU A 291 14.99 -13.45 14.45
C LEU A 291 16.43 -12.99 14.77
N PRO A 292 17.37 -12.87 13.82
CA PRO A 292 18.73 -12.42 14.11
C PRO A 292 18.79 -10.98 14.65
N ALA A 293 17.92 -10.11 14.13
CA ALA A 293 17.84 -8.72 14.57
C ALA A 293 17.27 -8.63 15.99
N LEU A 294 16.23 -9.42 16.28
CA LEU A 294 15.66 -9.57 17.62
C LEU A 294 16.65 -10.10 18.65
N MET A 295 17.42 -11.14 18.30
CA MET A 295 18.45 -11.70 19.20
C MET A 295 19.56 -10.68 19.49
N SER A 296 19.97 -9.91 18.49
CA SER A 296 20.98 -8.86 18.66
C SER A 296 20.51 -7.77 19.63
N ILE A 297 19.22 -7.40 19.57
CA ILE A 297 18.61 -6.45 20.50
C ILE A 297 18.58 -7.01 21.92
N VAL A 298 18.12 -8.25 22.10
CA VAL A 298 18.06 -8.89 23.42
C VAL A 298 19.45 -8.91 24.08
N ASN A 299 20.48 -9.27 23.32
CA ASN A 299 21.86 -9.26 23.81
C ASN A 299 22.36 -7.84 24.16
N ALA A 300 21.95 -6.81 23.42
CA ALA A 300 22.24 -5.42 23.74
C ALA A 300 21.48 -4.91 24.97
N MET A 301 20.23 -5.36 25.15
CA MET A 301 19.35 -4.98 26.26
C MET A 301 19.72 -5.68 27.57
N GLN A 302 20.30 -6.88 27.55
CA GLN A 302 20.83 -7.52 28.78
C GLN A 302 21.97 -6.72 29.42
N ASN A 303 22.66 -5.86 28.66
CA ASN A 303 23.74 -5.00 29.15
C ASN A 303 23.30 -3.62 29.62
N THR A 304 22.03 -3.23 29.44
CA THR A 304 21.52 -1.90 29.81
C THR A 304 20.18 -2.01 30.52
N GLN A 305 19.92 -1.20 31.56
CA GLN A 305 18.69 -1.23 32.38
C GLN A 305 17.41 -0.76 31.63
N VAL A 306 17.17 -1.27 30.42
CA VAL A 306 16.25 -0.70 29.44
C VAL A 306 15.17 -1.71 28.99
N CYS A 307 14.91 -2.75 29.79
CA CYS A 307 13.85 -3.74 29.53
C CYS A 307 12.43 -3.15 29.36
N HIS A 308 12.20 -1.89 29.75
CA HIS A 308 10.90 -1.24 29.67
C HIS A 308 10.54 -0.60 28.32
N ILE A 309 11.45 -0.58 27.32
CA ILE A 309 11.21 0.06 26.00
C ILE A 309 10.44 -0.84 25.02
N LEU A 310 10.37 -2.15 25.24
CA LEU A 310 9.56 -3.06 24.43
C LEU A 310 8.09 -2.92 24.81
N SER A 311 7.34 -2.10 24.06
CA SER A 311 5.88 -2.16 24.07
C SER A 311 5.41 -3.52 23.54
N LYS A 312 4.37 -4.10 24.14
CA LYS A 312 3.89 -5.48 23.87
C LYS A 312 3.56 -5.79 22.39
N ASP A 313 3.34 -4.78 21.55
CA ASP A 313 2.83 -4.94 20.18
C ASP A 313 3.75 -4.35 19.08
N GLU A 314 4.99 -3.94 19.39
CA GLU A 314 5.89 -3.32 18.39
C GLU A 314 7.33 -3.82 18.50
N LEU A 315 7.98 -3.93 17.34
CA LEU A 315 9.42 -4.17 17.25
C LEU A 315 10.17 -2.84 17.40
N PRO A 316 11.25 -2.79 18.20
CA PRO A 316 11.97 -1.54 18.46
C PRO A 316 12.83 -1.07 17.27
N ILE A 317 12.96 -1.90 16.23
CA ILE A 317 13.66 -1.59 14.99
C ILE A 317 12.84 -2.06 13.79
N GLU A 318 13.03 -1.37 12.67
CA GLU A 318 12.53 -1.81 11.38
C GLU A 318 13.32 -3.04 10.93
N ILE A 319 12.59 -4.07 10.47
CA ILE A 319 13.16 -5.29 9.93
C ILE A 319 12.73 -5.37 8.47
N ASP A 320 13.71 -5.33 7.56
CA ASP A 320 13.44 -5.52 6.14
C ASP A 320 13.13 -7.00 5.87
N VAL A 321 11.86 -7.28 5.58
CA VAL A 321 11.33 -8.62 5.28
C VAL A 321 11.28 -8.89 3.78
N GLY A 322 11.86 -8.02 2.95
CA GLY A 322 11.86 -8.15 1.49
C GLY A 322 10.62 -7.53 0.82
N GLN A 323 10.72 -7.31 -0.49
CA GLN A 323 9.65 -6.68 -1.28
C GLN A 323 8.50 -7.65 -1.57
N GLU A 324 8.78 -8.96 -1.57
CA GLU A 324 7.80 -10.01 -1.85
C GLU A 324 6.69 -10.12 -0.79
N HIS A 325 6.91 -9.57 0.41
CA HIS A 325 5.93 -9.56 1.50
C HIS A 325 5.22 -8.21 1.67
N ARG A 326 5.40 -7.29 0.72
CA ARG A 326 4.76 -5.95 0.69
C ARG A 326 3.42 -6.01 -0.03
N TYR A 327 2.45 -6.70 0.59
CA TYR A 327 1.20 -7.03 -0.11
C TYR A 327 0.35 -5.81 -0.47
N HIS A 328 0.40 -4.71 0.28
CA HIS A 328 -0.29 -3.44 -0.04
C HIS A 328 0.40 -2.25 0.66
N SER A 329 1.69 -2.04 0.42
CA SER A 329 2.47 -0.99 1.13
C SER A 329 2.31 0.41 0.53
N VAL A 330 1.10 0.75 0.07
CA VAL A 330 0.79 2.12 -0.38
C VAL A 330 -0.05 2.78 0.71
N PHE A 331 0.64 3.33 1.71
CA PHE A 331 -0.02 4.15 2.70
C PHE A 331 -0.03 5.60 2.20
N ALA A 332 -1.20 6.12 1.84
CA ALA A 332 -1.39 7.55 1.63
C ALA A 332 -1.61 8.22 2.98
N CYS A 333 -0.72 9.11 3.37
CA CYS A 333 -0.89 9.89 4.59
C CYS A 333 -2.17 10.72 4.48
N PRO A 334 -3.16 10.56 5.36
CA PRO A 334 -4.41 11.28 5.18
C PRO A 334 -4.35 12.74 5.63
N ILE A 335 -3.24 13.18 6.23
CA ILE A 335 -2.96 14.60 6.50
C ILE A 335 -2.37 15.28 5.26
N LEU A 336 -1.31 14.71 4.69
CA LEU A 336 -0.63 15.30 3.53
C LEU A 336 -1.26 14.89 2.19
N ARG A 337 -2.18 13.92 2.21
CA ARG A 337 -2.78 13.27 1.03
C ARG A 337 -1.72 12.74 0.04
N GLN A 338 -0.53 12.44 0.53
CA GLN A 338 0.60 11.92 -0.24
C GLN A 338 0.81 10.46 0.07
N GLN A 339 1.09 9.66 -0.97
CA GLN A 339 1.68 8.34 -0.79
C GLN A 339 3.01 8.47 -0.04
N THR A 340 3.15 7.69 1.02
CA THR A 340 4.41 7.61 1.77
C THR A 340 5.50 6.97 0.93
N THR A 341 6.72 7.45 1.13
CA THR A 341 7.93 7.01 0.43
C THR A 341 8.97 6.62 1.48
N ASP A 342 10.09 6.00 1.06
CA ASP A 342 11.18 5.68 1.98
C ASP A 342 11.76 6.92 2.68
N GLN A 343 11.65 8.10 2.05
CA GLN A 343 12.06 9.39 2.60
C GLN A 343 10.99 9.99 3.54
N ASN A 344 9.72 9.66 3.31
CA ASN A 344 8.57 10.09 4.09
C ASN A 344 7.72 8.89 4.55
N PRO A 345 8.24 8.04 5.44
CA PRO A 345 7.59 6.78 5.79
C PRO A 345 6.32 7.00 6.63
N PRO A 346 5.41 6.02 6.68
CA PRO A 346 4.33 5.98 7.65
C PRO A 346 4.89 5.92 9.08
N MET A 347 4.32 6.72 9.96
CA MET A 347 4.64 6.88 11.37
C MET A 347 3.37 6.66 12.20
N LYS A 348 3.42 5.73 13.15
CA LYS A 348 2.29 5.47 14.05
C LYS A 348 2.33 6.44 15.24
N LEU A 349 1.21 7.09 15.51
CA LEU A 349 0.97 7.92 16.69
C LEU A 349 0.62 7.05 17.90
N VAL A 350 0.75 7.60 19.11
CA VAL A 350 0.43 6.92 20.38
C VAL A 350 -1.04 6.44 20.43
N CYS A 351 -1.93 7.13 19.72
CA CYS A 351 -3.35 6.73 19.56
C CYS A 351 -3.55 5.50 18.67
N GLY A 352 -2.50 4.96 18.04
CA GLY A 352 -2.56 3.86 17.07
C GLY A 352 -2.80 4.27 15.61
N HIS A 353 -3.15 5.54 15.34
CA HIS A 353 -3.31 6.02 13.97
C HIS A 353 -1.97 6.28 13.28
N VAL A 354 -1.90 6.04 11.98
CA VAL A 354 -0.69 6.22 11.17
C VAL A 354 -0.80 7.52 10.37
N ILE A 355 0.29 8.28 10.28
CA ILE A 355 0.48 9.50 9.47
C ILE A 355 1.88 9.49 8.86
N SER A 356 2.23 10.29 7.87
CA SER A 356 3.63 10.28 7.39
C SER A 356 4.59 11.01 8.33
N LYS A 357 5.88 10.75 8.18
CA LYS A 357 6.95 11.42 8.93
C LYS A 357 6.94 12.94 8.77
N ASP A 358 6.70 13.43 7.58
CA ASP A 358 6.58 14.87 7.31
C ASP A 358 5.33 15.46 7.97
N ALA A 359 4.22 14.70 8.00
CA ALA A 359 3.01 15.12 8.70
C ALA A 359 3.26 15.20 10.21
N LEU A 360 4.00 14.23 10.76
CA LEU A 360 4.40 14.21 12.17
C LEU A 360 5.31 15.40 12.51
N ASN A 361 6.31 15.69 11.67
CA ASN A 361 7.23 16.82 11.85
C ASN A 361 6.51 18.18 11.76
N LYS A 362 5.50 18.31 10.89
CA LYS A 362 4.65 19.51 10.86
C LYS A 362 3.81 19.65 12.12
N LEU A 363 3.34 18.54 12.70
CA LEU A 363 2.56 18.56 13.95
C LEU A 363 3.43 18.80 15.20
N THR A 364 4.69 18.37 15.23
CA THR A 364 5.62 18.63 16.35
C THR A 364 6.01 20.10 16.45
N LEU A 365 6.15 20.80 15.33
CA LEU A 365 6.46 22.24 15.28
C LEU A 365 5.39 23.11 15.98
N GLN A 366 4.17 22.60 16.19
CA GLN A 366 3.07 23.31 16.87
C GLN A 366 3.02 23.10 18.39
N ASN A 367 4.08 22.57 19.02
CA ASN A 367 4.24 22.37 20.48
C ASN A 367 3.17 21.53 21.21
N LYS A 368 2.19 20.94 20.52
CA LYS A 368 1.24 19.95 21.06
C LYS A 368 0.93 18.87 20.03
N LEU A 369 1.59 17.73 20.16
CA LEU A 369 1.36 16.57 19.30
C LEU A 369 -0.02 15.96 19.60
N LYS A 370 -1.03 16.32 18.80
CA LYS A 370 -2.38 15.75 18.87
C LYS A 370 -2.64 14.90 17.65
N CYS A 371 -3.21 13.73 17.89
CA CYS A 371 -3.71 12.83 16.86
C CYS A 371 -4.89 13.51 16.14
N PRO A 372 -4.82 13.80 14.83
CA PRO A 372 -5.92 14.46 14.13
C PRO A 372 -7.16 13.57 13.98
N TYR A 373 -7.01 12.26 14.13
CA TYR A 373 -8.11 11.29 14.07
C TYR A 373 -8.85 11.09 15.39
N CYS A 374 -8.24 11.37 16.55
CA CYS A 374 -8.90 11.05 17.82
C CYS A 374 -8.49 11.95 19.00
N PRO A 375 -9.37 12.12 20.00
CA PRO A 375 -9.15 13.01 21.14
C PRO A 375 -8.33 12.39 22.30
N LEU A 376 -7.84 11.14 22.18
CA LEU A 376 -7.14 10.45 23.27
C LEU A 376 -5.68 10.91 23.39
N VAL A 377 -5.35 11.51 24.53
CA VAL A 377 -3.98 11.79 24.98
C VAL A 377 -3.78 11.17 26.36
N PRO A 378 -2.97 10.10 26.50
CA PRO A 378 -2.42 9.73 27.80
C PRO A 378 -1.30 10.72 28.16
N ARG A 379 -1.48 11.51 29.22
CA ARG A 379 -0.56 12.59 29.64
C ARG A 379 0.77 12.08 30.22
N ASP A 380 0.85 10.79 30.56
CA ASP A 380 1.92 10.27 31.43
C ASP A 380 3.22 9.89 30.70
N LEU A 381 3.24 9.89 29.36
CA LEU A 381 4.45 9.62 28.56
C LEU A 381 5.13 10.90 28.04
N LEU A 382 4.39 12.01 27.90
CA LEU A 382 4.89 13.28 27.37
C LEU A 382 5.90 13.94 28.33
N HIS A 383 5.71 13.79 29.64
CA HIS A 383 6.67 14.27 30.64
C HIS A 383 8.00 13.51 30.59
N ARG A 384 8.02 12.23 30.19
CA ARG A 384 9.24 11.42 30.12
C ARG A 384 10.08 11.71 28.88
N LEU A 385 9.47 12.20 27.80
CA LEU A 385 10.17 12.60 26.58
C LEU A 385 10.81 13.99 26.70
N LEU A 386 10.23 14.89 27.51
CA LEU A 386 10.77 16.23 27.74
C LEU A 386 12.03 16.21 28.62
N GLU A 387 12.18 15.25 29.53
CA GLU A 387 13.39 15.10 30.35
C GLU A 387 14.62 14.61 29.54
N GLY A 388 14.42 14.03 28.35
CA GLY A 388 15.49 13.52 27.50
C GLY A 388 16.14 14.53 26.54
N LEU A 389 15.54 15.70 26.34
CA LEU A 389 15.97 16.67 25.31
C LEU A 389 16.78 17.85 25.85
N ASP A 390 16.92 17.99 27.17
CA ASP A 390 17.66 19.11 27.81
C ASP A 390 19.18 18.88 27.96
N SER A 391 19.73 17.81 27.37
CA SER A 391 21.17 17.55 27.40
C SER A 391 21.75 17.34 26.00
N THR A 392 21.87 18.41 25.21
CA THR A 392 22.95 18.61 24.22
C THR A 392 22.72 19.92 23.45
N ASN A 393 23.19 21.04 23.98
CA ASN A 393 23.61 22.19 23.15
C ASN A 393 24.45 23.18 23.95
N LYS A 394 25.76 22.94 24.03
CA LYS A 394 26.79 23.99 24.13
C LYS A 394 28.08 23.55 23.43
N ASN A 395 28.59 24.46 22.59
CA ASN A 395 29.89 24.51 21.89
C ASN A 395 29.95 23.71 20.57
N GLY A 396 30.35 24.24 19.40
CA GLY A 396 30.84 25.55 18.98
C GLY A 396 31.52 25.44 17.59
N SER A 397 31.23 26.39 16.69
CA SER A 397 32.08 27.00 15.64
C SER A 397 32.97 26.22 14.64
N ASN A 398 32.72 26.55 13.36
CA ASN A 398 33.65 26.81 12.22
C ASN A 398 34.35 25.71 11.39
N ASP A 399 34.58 26.13 10.12
CA ASP A 399 35.35 25.58 8.98
C ASP A 399 34.61 24.55 8.10
N GLY A 400 34.56 24.60 6.77
CA GLY A 400 35.34 25.34 5.77
C GLY A 400 35.74 24.37 4.64
N GLN A 401 35.51 24.77 3.37
CA GLN A 401 36.13 24.30 2.12
C GLN A 401 35.37 23.36 1.15
N ASN A 402 35.22 23.94 -0.05
CA ASN A 402 35.09 23.40 -1.40
C ASN A 402 35.70 22.02 -1.68
N GLN A 403 35.04 21.25 -2.55
CA GLN A 403 35.65 20.74 -3.78
C GLN A 403 34.59 20.36 -4.83
N ALA A 404 34.77 20.88 -6.05
CA ALA A 404 34.02 20.54 -7.23
C ALA A 404 34.80 19.55 -8.10
N SER A 405 34.12 18.64 -8.79
CA SER A 405 34.62 18.05 -10.03
C SER A 405 33.47 17.60 -10.93
N HIS A 406 33.48 18.15 -12.14
CA HIS A 406 32.52 18.00 -13.23
C HIS A 406 32.44 16.58 -13.82
N SER A 407 31.25 16.19 -14.28
CA SER A 407 31.07 15.42 -15.52
C SER A 407 29.83 15.90 -16.27
N VAL A 408 30.04 16.29 -17.53
CA VAL A 408 29.08 16.88 -18.48
C VAL A 408 28.23 15.78 -19.11
N LEU A 409 26.90 15.83 -18.96
CA LEU A 409 25.91 15.23 -19.87
C LEU A 409 24.61 16.06 -19.84
N THR A 410 24.33 16.73 -20.97
CA THR A 410 23.05 17.28 -21.52
C THR A 410 22.00 17.94 -20.60
N PRO A 411 21.44 19.12 -20.97
CA PRO A 411 20.38 19.75 -20.20
C PRO A 411 19.05 19.02 -20.42
N GLU A 412 18.59 18.26 -19.42
CA GLU A 412 17.18 17.89 -19.35
C GLU A 412 16.33 19.14 -19.05
N PRO A 413 15.19 19.36 -19.73
CA PRO A 413 14.28 20.44 -19.37
C PRO A 413 13.59 20.07 -18.04
N LYS A 414 14.07 20.64 -16.94
CA LYS A 414 13.41 20.54 -15.63
C LYS A 414 12.08 21.31 -15.68
N SER A 415 10.98 20.63 -15.99
CA SER A 415 9.61 21.15 -15.81
C SER A 415 9.20 21.00 -14.34
N THR A 416 9.78 21.81 -13.45
CA THR A 416 9.30 21.88 -12.06
C THR A 416 7.90 22.50 -12.02
N PRO A 417 6.94 21.96 -11.23
CA PRO A 417 5.61 22.54 -11.07
C PRO A 417 5.72 24.00 -10.61
N VAL A 418 4.88 24.88 -11.15
CA VAL A 418 4.70 26.23 -10.60
C VAL A 418 3.96 26.13 -9.26
N VAL A 419 2.96 25.23 -9.20
CA VAL A 419 2.29 24.83 -7.96
C VAL A 419 2.31 23.31 -7.87
N GLY A 420 2.95 22.80 -6.82
CA GLY A 420 3.07 21.37 -6.52
C GLY A 420 2.06 20.91 -5.47
N ILE A 421 2.40 19.84 -4.74
CA ILE A 421 1.52 19.30 -3.70
C ILE A 421 1.47 20.26 -2.50
N GLY A 422 0.27 20.55 -1.99
CA GLY A 422 0.06 21.39 -0.80
C GLY A 422 -1.01 22.47 -0.94
N LEU A 423 -1.45 22.74 -2.17
CA LEU A 423 -2.54 23.65 -2.52
C LEU A 423 -3.66 22.90 -3.26
N ASP A 424 -4.72 23.60 -3.62
CA ASP A 424 -5.99 23.01 -4.11
C ASP A 424 -5.82 22.28 -5.46
N SER A 425 -4.97 22.80 -6.35
CA SER A 425 -4.65 22.17 -7.64
C SER A 425 -3.15 22.13 -7.90
N CYS A 426 -2.70 21.20 -8.75
CA CYS A 426 -1.37 21.30 -9.34
C CYS A 426 -1.38 22.25 -10.56
N VAL A 427 -0.28 22.99 -10.76
CA VAL A 427 -0.06 23.84 -11.94
C VAL A 427 1.28 23.46 -12.55
N LEU A 428 1.22 22.80 -13.71
CA LEU A 428 2.37 22.18 -14.36
C LEU A 428 2.66 22.82 -15.72
N PRO A 429 3.86 23.38 -15.96
CA PRO A 429 4.24 23.87 -17.29
C PRO A 429 4.28 22.71 -18.29
N LEU A 430 3.54 22.87 -19.39
CA LEU A 430 3.56 21.93 -20.49
C LEU A 430 4.81 22.14 -21.35
N ARG A 431 5.21 21.10 -22.08
CA ARG A 431 6.34 21.14 -23.03
C ARG A 431 6.05 21.99 -24.28
N HIS A 432 4.78 22.34 -24.51
CA HIS A 432 4.30 22.97 -25.74
C HIS A 432 3.55 24.26 -25.43
N GLY A 433 4.04 25.38 -25.97
CA GLY A 433 3.50 26.71 -25.70
C GLY A 433 3.71 27.14 -24.25
N GLU A 434 3.55 28.43 -23.98
CA GLU A 434 3.46 28.94 -22.60
C GLU A 434 2.09 28.54 -22.02
N LEU A 435 1.88 27.24 -21.81
CA LEU A 435 0.65 26.65 -21.31
C LEU A 435 0.91 25.88 -20.01
N PHE A 436 -0.07 25.89 -19.13
CA PHE A 436 -0.09 25.16 -17.87
C PHE A 436 -1.19 24.11 -17.87
N LEU A 437 -0.88 22.91 -17.40
CA LEU A 437 -1.90 21.95 -16.98
C LEU A 437 -2.30 22.30 -15.54
N VAL A 438 -3.58 22.58 -15.34
CA VAL A 438 -4.20 22.75 -14.02
C VAL A 438 -5.11 21.56 -13.78
N GLN A 439 -4.84 20.80 -12.72
CA GLN A 439 -5.58 19.57 -12.44
C GLN A 439 -5.77 19.37 -10.93
N SER A 440 -6.95 18.91 -10.55
CA SER A 440 -7.25 18.42 -9.20
C SER A 440 -8.10 17.15 -9.23
N THR A 441 -8.08 16.42 -8.13
CA THR A 441 -8.93 15.28 -7.86
C THR A 441 -9.44 15.32 -6.42
N ASP A 442 -10.72 15.02 -6.24
CA ASP A 442 -11.31 14.84 -4.92
C ASP A 442 -12.41 13.79 -4.94
N PHE A 443 -12.66 13.16 -3.79
CA PHE A 443 -13.70 12.15 -3.61
C PHE A 443 -14.11 12.03 -2.14
N PHE A 444 -15.37 11.66 -1.90
CA PHE A 444 -15.91 11.50 -0.56
C PHE A 444 -17.07 10.51 -0.54
N TYR A 445 -17.58 10.25 0.66
CA TYR A 445 -18.70 9.35 0.91
C TYR A 445 -20.04 10.11 0.80
N PRO A 446 -21.15 9.43 0.46
CA PRO A 446 -22.47 10.04 0.48
C PRO A 446 -22.81 10.76 1.77
N LEU A 447 -23.21 12.02 1.64
CA LEU A 447 -23.61 12.88 2.77
C LEU A 447 -25.12 13.14 2.77
N VAL A 448 -25.75 13.06 1.60
CA VAL A 448 -27.17 13.35 1.38
C VAL A 448 -27.86 12.12 0.80
N ASP A 449 -29.14 11.94 1.14
CA ASP A 449 -29.90 10.75 0.75
C ASP A 449 -30.41 10.79 -0.69
N ASP A 450 -30.57 11.98 -1.29
CA ASP A 450 -30.93 12.14 -2.69
C ASP A 450 -29.72 11.84 -3.60
N PRO A 451 -29.73 10.73 -4.38
CA PRO A 451 -28.57 10.34 -5.17
C PRO A 451 -28.22 11.34 -6.28
N TYR A 452 -29.23 11.98 -6.89
CA TYR A 452 -29.02 12.95 -7.96
C TYR A 452 -28.35 14.22 -7.42
N VAL A 453 -28.84 14.73 -6.29
CA VAL A 453 -28.21 15.87 -5.61
C VAL A 453 -26.80 15.51 -5.12
N MET A 454 -26.60 14.30 -4.60
CA MET A 454 -25.28 13.81 -4.20
C MET A 454 -24.29 13.81 -5.38
N GLY A 455 -24.75 13.38 -6.56
CA GLY A 455 -24.00 13.46 -7.82
C GLY A 455 -23.56 14.88 -8.16
N LYS A 456 -24.49 15.84 -8.07
CA LYS A 456 -24.20 17.27 -8.30
C LYS A 456 -23.17 17.81 -7.30
N ILE A 457 -23.33 17.50 -6.02
CA ILE A 457 -22.41 17.96 -4.97
C ILE A 457 -21.01 17.43 -5.21
N ALA A 458 -20.86 16.15 -5.60
CA ALA A 458 -19.55 15.59 -5.87
C ALA A 458 -18.85 16.24 -7.06
N CYS A 459 -19.58 16.49 -8.15
CA CYS A 459 -19.05 17.22 -9.30
C CYS A 459 -18.64 18.64 -8.92
N ALA A 460 -19.50 19.38 -8.20
CA ALA A 460 -19.22 20.73 -7.75
C ALA A 460 -17.98 20.80 -6.84
N ASN A 461 -17.79 19.80 -5.97
CA ASN A 461 -16.62 19.70 -5.10
C ASN A 461 -15.33 19.48 -5.91
N VAL A 462 -15.32 18.54 -6.87
CA VAL A 462 -14.16 18.29 -7.75
C VAL A 462 -13.78 19.54 -8.56
N LEU A 463 -14.78 20.28 -9.03
CA LEU A 463 -14.57 21.51 -9.78
C LEU A 463 -14.09 22.69 -8.90
N SER A 464 -14.37 22.65 -7.60
CA SER A 464 -14.09 23.74 -6.66
C SER A 464 -12.60 24.09 -6.59
N ASP A 465 -11.72 23.08 -6.61
CA ASP A 465 -10.27 23.26 -6.61
C ASP A 465 -9.74 23.99 -7.85
N ILE A 466 -10.34 23.75 -9.02
CA ILE A 466 -9.99 24.44 -10.26
C ILE A 466 -10.43 25.92 -10.18
N TYR A 467 -11.63 26.15 -9.65
CA TYR A 467 -12.16 27.49 -9.42
C TYR A 467 -11.36 28.29 -8.38
N ALA A 468 -10.76 27.63 -7.39
CA ALA A 468 -9.87 28.27 -6.42
C ALA A 468 -8.61 28.86 -7.07
N MET A 469 -8.20 28.33 -8.23
CA MET A 469 -7.09 28.87 -9.04
C MET A 469 -7.51 29.99 -10.01
N GLY A 470 -8.76 30.46 -9.94
CA GLY A 470 -9.30 31.47 -10.87
C GLY A 470 -9.57 30.97 -12.28
N VAL A 471 -9.46 29.65 -12.51
CA VAL A 471 -9.72 29.03 -13.81
C VAL A 471 -11.22 28.76 -13.93
N THR A 472 -11.87 29.29 -14.97
CA THR A 472 -13.32 29.16 -15.17
C THR A 472 -13.73 28.09 -16.16
N GLU A 473 -12.83 27.73 -17.08
CA GLU A 473 -13.08 26.74 -18.13
C GLU A 473 -12.41 25.42 -17.77
N VAL A 474 -13.17 24.34 -17.87
CA VAL A 474 -12.71 22.98 -17.57
C VAL A 474 -12.77 22.16 -18.84
N ASP A 475 -11.61 21.70 -19.31
CA ASP A 475 -11.52 21.01 -20.60
C ASP A 475 -12.09 19.59 -20.52
N ASN A 476 -11.87 18.91 -19.39
CA ASN A 476 -12.29 17.53 -19.21
C ASN A 476 -12.54 17.16 -17.75
N MET A 477 -13.50 16.26 -17.54
CA MET A 477 -13.69 15.57 -16.27
C MET A 477 -13.62 14.04 -16.40
N LEU A 478 -13.04 13.41 -15.38
CA LEU A 478 -13.16 11.96 -15.13
C LEU A 478 -13.99 11.72 -13.88
N MET A 479 -14.86 10.72 -13.89
CA MET A 479 -15.68 10.36 -12.74
C MET A 479 -15.09 9.15 -12.01
N LEU A 480 -14.92 9.26 -10.70
CA LEU A 480 -14.47 8.19 -9.82
C LEU A 480 -15.66 7.72 -8.99
N LEU A 481 -16.00 6.44 -9.11
CA LEU A 481 -17.22 5.89 -8.53
C LEU A 481 -16.95 4.53 -7.90
N SER A 482 -17.60 4.24 -6.78
CA SER A 482 -17.72 2.87 -6.32
C SER A 482 -19.16 2.50 -6.05
N THR A 483 -19.48 1.21 -6.20
CA THR A 483 -20.76 0.63 -5.79
C THR A 483 -20.56 -0.11 -4.47
N SER A 484 -21.46 0.08 -3.49
CA SER A 484 -21.36 -0.63 -2.23
C SER A 484 -21.69 -2.12 -2.41
N ASN A 485 -20.86 -3.02 -1.87
CA ASN A 485 -21.14 -4.45 -1.84
C ASN A 485 -22.33 -4.84 -0.92
N LYS A 486 -22.88 -3.89 -0.16
CA LYS A 486 -24.07 -4.07 0.69
C LYS A 486 -25.38 -3.70 -0.02
N MET A 487 -25.30 -3.07 -1.19
CA MET A 487 -26.46 -2.62 -1.95
C MET A 487 -26.97 -3.77 -2.81
N SER A 488 -28.29 -3.99 -2.80
CA SER A 488 -28.91 -4.95 -3.73
C SER A 488 -28.79 -4.48 -5.18
N GLU A 489 -28.92 -5.40 -6.14
CA GLU A 489 -28.86 -5.05 -7.57
C GLU A 489 -29.92 -4.00 -7.95
N LYS A 490 -31.13 -4.11 -7.38
CA LYS A 490 -32.22 -3.16 -7.62
C LYS A 490 -31.90 -1.76 -7.10
N GLU A 491 -31.35 -1.66 -5.89
CA GLU A 491 -30.92 -0.38 -5.32
C GLU A 491 -29.78 0.21 -6.16
N ARG A 492 -28.79 -0.59 -6.55
CA ARG A 492 -27.67 -0.16 -7.40
C ARG A 492 -28.16 0.38 -8.73
N ASP A 493 -29.03 -0.36 -9.42
CA ASP A 493 -29.52 0.00 -10.74
C ASP A 493 -30.50 1.19 -10.72
N THR A 494 -30.93 1.62 -9.53
CA THR A 494 -31.74 2.84 -9.33
C THR A 494 -30.90 4.02 -8.88
N ILE A 495 -30.05 3.83 -7.87
CA ILE A 495 -29.27 4.90 -7.20
C ILE A 495 -28.12 5.35 -8.09
N MET A 496 -27.37 4.42 -8.68
CA MET A 496 -26.17 4.76 -9.45
C MET A 496 -26.48 5.61 -10.69
N PRO A 497 -27.51 5.32 -11.51
CA PRO A 497 -27.85 6.17 -12.65
C PRO A 497 -28.24 7.60 -12.26
N LEU A 498 -29.02 7.78 -11.18
CA LEU A 498 -29.40 9.11 -10.68
C LEU A 498 -28.17 9.91 -10.25
N MET A 499 -27.25 9.25 -9.54
CA MET A 499 -25.99 9.85 -9.10
C MET A 499 -25.09 10.25 -10.26
N ILE A 500 -24.96 9.37 -11.27
CA ILE A 500 -24.23 9.66 -12.50
C ILE A 500 -24.88 10.82 -13.26
N GLN A 501 -26.21 10.85 -13.34
CA GLN A 501 -26.95 11.93 -14.01
C GLN A 501 -26.72 13.27 -13.30
N GLY A 502 -26.79 13.30 -11.98
CA GLY A 502 -26.50 14.51 -11.20
C GLY A 502 -25.08 15.04 -11.45
N PHE A 503 -24.09 14.14 -11.47
CA PHE A 503 -22.71 14.52 -11.77
C PHE A 503 -22.57 15.10 -13.18
N LYS A 504 -23.18 14.45 -14.19
CA LYS A 504 -23.16 14.91 -15.58
C LYS A 504 -23.84 16.26 -15.77
N ASP A 505 -25.02 16.46 -15.19
CA ASP A 505 -25.75 17.73 -15.31
C ASP A 505 -24.96 18.90 -14.70
N CYS A 506 -24.23 18.65 -13.60
CA CYS A 506 -23.36 19.64 -12.99
C CYS A 506 -22.13 19.96 -13.86
N ALA A 507 -21.53 18.93 -14.48
CA ALA A 507 -20.44 19.11 -15.45
C ALA A 507 -20.91 19.92 -16.68
N GLU A 508 -22.10 19.63 -17.21
CA GLU A 508 -22.70 20.40 -18.32
C GLU A 508 -22.96 21.85 -17.91
N GLN A 509 -23.47 22.09 -16.69
CA GLN A 509 -23.63 23.45 -16.15
C GLN A 509 -22.29 24.19 -16.02
N ALA A 510 -21.21 23.47 -15.70
CA ALA A 510 -19.86 24.02 -15.67
C ALA A 510 -19.27 24.28 -17.07
N GLY A 511 -19.94 23.84 -18.14
CA GLY A 511 -19.46 23.97 -19.53
C GLY A 511 -18.47 22.89 -19.94
N THR A 512 -18.45 21.76 -19.24
CA THR A 512 -17.54 20.63 -19.51
C THR A 512 -18.31 19.32 -19.64
N ALA A 513 -17.60 18.22 -19.88
CA ALA A 513 -18.18 16.89 -20.00
C ALA A 513 -17.36 15.84 -19.26
N VAL A 514 -18.05 14.81 -18.78
CA VAL A 514 -17.42 13.60 -18.24
C VAL A 514 -17.07 12.66 -19.40
N GLN A 515 -15.79 12.53 -19.75
CA GLN A 515 -15.35 11.73 -20.91
C GLN A 515 -14.76 10.37 -20.52
N GLY A 516 -14.70 10.05 -19.23
CA GLY A 516 -14.18 8.79 -18.75
C GLY A 516 -14.32 8.67 -17.24
N GLY A 517 -13.77 7.60 -16.69
CA GLY A 517 -13.85 7.32 -15.27
C GLY A 517 -13.58 5.86 -14.94
N GLN A 518 -13.64 5.55 -13.66
CA GLN A 518 -13.53 4.19 -13.16
C GLN A 518 -14.63 3.91 -12.14
N THR A 519 -15.27 2.76 -12.28
CA THR A 519 -16.26 2.25 -11.33
C THR A 519 -15.79 0.92 -10.76
N VAL A 520 -15.72 0.81 -9.43
CA VAL A 520 -15.31 -0.43 -8.74
C VAL A 520 -16.30 -0.84 -7.65
N VAL A 521 -16.33 -2.13 -7.30
CA VAL A 521 -17.07 -2.59 -6.12
C VAL A 521 -16.22 -2.32 -4.88
N ASN A 522 -16.81 -1.72 -3.84
CA ASN A 522 -16.14 -1.39 -2.59
C ASN A 522 -17.11 -1.58 -1.41
N PRO A 523 -16.67 -1.83 -0.16
CA PRO A 523 -17.61 -1.88 0.97
C PRO A 523 -18.42 -0.60 1.15
N TRP A 524 -17.82 0.56 0.85
CA TRP A 524 -18.44 1.87 0.95
C TRP A 524 -18.63 2.50 -0.43
N LEU A 525 -19.74 3.23 -0.59
CA LEU A 525 -20.02 4.04 -1.77
C LEU A 525 -19.09 5.27 -1.76
N ILE A 526 -18.37 5.50 -2.85
CA ILE A 526 -17.44 6.61 -3.05
C ILE A 526 -17.86 7.32 -4.33
N ILE A 527 -17.87 8.64 -4.29
CA ILE A 527 -18.09 9.48 -5.46
C ILE A 527 -17.09 10.62 -5.48
N GLY A 528 -16.56 10.90 -6.66
CA GLY A 528 -15.62 11.97 -6.89
C GLY A 528 -15.19 12.02 -8.35
N GLY A 529 -14.03 12.60 -8.59
CA GLY A 529 -13.56 12.77 -9.95
C GLY A 529 -12.23 13.49 -10.06
N VAL A 530 -11.89 13.80 -11.31
CA VAL A 530 -10.74 14.60 -11.70
C VAL A 530 -11.26 15.71 -12.60
N ALA A 531 -10.86 16.95 -12.34
CA ALA A 531 -11.09 18.08 -13.25
C ALA A 531 -9.75 18.53 -13.83
N THR A 532 -9.73 18.88 -15.11
CA THR A 532 -8.48 19.22 -15.81
C THR A 532 -8.72 20.34 -16.81
N SER A 533 -7.81 21.32 -16.81
CA SER A 533 -7.78 22.44 -17.73
C SER A 533 -6.36 22.71 -18.22
N VAL A 534 -6.23 23.14 -19.47
CA VAL A 534 -4.99 23.65 -20.07
C VAL A 534 -5.12 25.15 -20.21
N CYS A 535 -4.41 25.88 -19.35
CA CYS A 535 -4.56 27.31 -19.18
C CYS A 535 -3.33 28.06 -19.69
N LYS A 536 -3.54 29.29 -20.15
CA LYS A 536 -2.46 30.28 -20.28
C LYS A 536 -2.11 30.86 -18.90
N PRO A 537 -0.91 31.45 -18.75
CA PRO A 537 -0.49 32.06 -17.49
C PRO A 537 -1.45 33.11 -16.94
N ASN A 538 -2.09 33.89 -17.80
CA ASN A 538 -3.03 34.94 -17.41
C ASN A 538 -4.44 34.43 -17.04
N GLU A 539 -4.71 33.13 -17.23
CA GLU A 539 -5.97 32.49 -16.86
C GLU A 539 -5.92 31.87 -15.46
N VAL A 540 -4.72 31.80 -14.86
CA VAL A 540 -4.46 31.19 -13.55
C VAL A 540 -4.05 32.26 -12.54
N ILE A 541 -4.64 32.22 -11.35
CA ILE A 541 -4.23 33.02 -10.20
C ILE A 541 -3.41 32.11 -9.29
N ILE A 542 -2.12 32.46 -9.11
CA ILE A 542 -1.25 31.71 -8.21
C ILE A 542 -1.54 32.15 -6.76
N PRO A 543 -1.87 31.23 -5.83
CA PRO A 543 -2.41 31.57 -4.52
C PRO A 543 -1.32 31.95 -3.49
N GLU A 544 -0.39 32.83 -3.84
CA GLU A 544 0.81 33.14 -3.03
C GLU A 544 1.10 34.64 -2.86
N HIS A 545 0.19 35.52 -3.31
CA HIS A 545 0.46 36.96 -3.43
C HIS A 545 -0.31 37.87 -2.46
N ALA A 546 -0.97 37.33 -1.42
CA ALA A 546 -1.69 38.16 -0.45
C ALA A 546 -0.77 39.20 0.21
N VAL A 547 -1.28 40.42 0.40
CA VAL A 547 -0.55 41.56 0.97
C VAL A 547 -1.21 42.09 2.23
N ILE A 548 -0.45 42.82 3.04
CA ILE A 548 -0.97 43.50 4.22
C ILE A 548 -2.02 44.52 3.80
N GLY A 549 -3.19 44.48 4.44
CA GLY A 549 -4.32 45.35 4.13
C GLY A 549 -5.37 44.73 3.22
N ASP A 550 -5.09 43.56 2.62
CA ASP A 550 -6.13 42.77 1.95
C ASP A 550 -7.23 42.38 2.95
N VAL A 551 -8.42 42.15 2.41
CA VAL A 551 -9.54 41.59 3.17
C VAL A 551 -9.84 40.18 2.73
N LEU A 552 -10.36 39.39 3.66
CA LEU A 552 -10.75 38.00 3.43
C LEU A 552 -12.23 37.94 3.09
N VAL A 553 -12.58 37.44 1.92
CA VAL A 553 -13.96 37.25 1.45
C VAL A 553 -14.29 35.76 1.41
N LEU A 554 -15.47 35.38 1.93
CA LEU A 554 -15.99 34.02 1.88
C LEU A 554 -17.29 33.98 1.06
N THR A 555 -17.41 33.06 0.10
CA THR A 555 -18.52 33.07 -0.87
C THR A 555 -19.68 32.13 -0.53
N LYS A 556 -19.53 31.20 0.42
CA LYS A 556 -20.61 30.32 0.91
C LYS A 556 -20.66 30.31 2.45
N PRO A 557 -21.85 30.11 3.05
CA PRO A 557 -21.96 29.99 4.50
C PRO A 557 -21.36 28.66 4.99
N LEU A 558 -20.92 28.66 6.25
CA LEU A 558 -20.39 27.50 6.98
C LEU A 558 -21.50 26.73 7.70
N GLY A 559 -21.16 25.53 8.19
CA GLY A 559 -22.03 24.70 9.01
C GLY A 559 -22.68 23.53 8.27
N ILE A 560 -22.15 23.14 7.11
CA ILE A 560 -22.66 22.05 6.29
C ILE A 560 -22.69 20.74 7.08
N GLN A 561 -21.59 20.39 7.75
CA GLN A 561 -21.51 19.15 8.55
C GLN A 561 -22.57 19.11 9.66
N VAL A 562 -22.86 20.26 10.28
CA VAL A 562 -23.88 20.32 11.35
C VAL A 562 -25.28 20.12 10.77
N ALA A 563 -25.58 20.74 9.63
CA ALA A 563 -26.88 20.62 8.97
C ALA A 563 -27.16 19.17 8.52
N VAL A 564 -26.19 18.54 7.86
CA VAL A 564 -26.30 17.14 7.42
C VAL A 564 -26.45 16.18 8.61
N ASN A 565 -25.64 16.35 9.66
CA ASN A 565 -25.76 15.49 10.85
C ASN A 565 -27.09 15.70 11.57
N ALA A 566 -27.56 16.94 11.69
CA ALA A 566 -28.84 17.24 12.33
C ALA A 566 -30.01 16.56 11.61
N HIS A 567 -30.00 16.58 10.27
CA HIS A 567 -31.00 15.88 9.44
C HIS A 567 -30.95 14.37 9.66
N GLN A 568 -29.76 13.75 9.61
CA GLN A 568 -29.59 12.32 9.89
C GLN A 568 -29.99 11.92 11.32
N TRP A 569 -29.98 12.86 12.28
CA TRP A 569 -30.39 12.57 13.64
C TRP A 569 -31.89 12.50 13.81
N LEU A 570 -32.70 13.02 12.87
CA LEU A 570 -34.16 12.87 12.88
C LEU A 570 -34.60 11.40 12.92
N GLU A 571 -33.83 10.51 12.29
CA GLU A 571 -34.07 9.06 12.28
C GLU A 571 -33.41 8.31 13.46
N LYS A 572 -32.70 9.02 14.34
CA LYS A 572 -31.96 8.44 15.47
C LYS A 572 -32.46 9.04 16.79
N PRO A 573 -33.46 8.40 17.44
CA PRO A 573 -34.13 8.95 18.63
C PRO A 573 -33.17 9.47 19.71
N ASP A 574 -32.14 8.69 20.05
CA ASP A 574 -31.15 9.05 21.07
C ASP A 574 -30.33 10.30 20.74
N ARG A 575 -30.16 10.62 19.45
CA ARG A 575 -29.43 11.80 18.99
C ARG A 575 -30.37 12.99 18.80
N TRP A 576 -31.57 12.77 18.26
CA TRP A 576 -32.59 13.81 18.13
C TRP A 576 -32.96 14.43 19.49
N GLU A 577 -33.08 13.59 20.53
CA GLU A 577 -33.40 14.00 21.89
C GLU A 577 -32.45 15.08 22.43
N ARG A 578 -31.20 15.10 21.96
CA ARG A 578 -30.18 16.07 22.39
C ARG A 578 -30.41 17.48 21.86
N ILE A 579 -31.09 17.62 20.71
CA ILE A 579 -31.22 18.89 20.00
C ILE A 579 -32.68 19.35 19.84
N LYS A 580 -33.65 18.46 20.04
CA LYS A 580 -35.09 18.78 19.89
C LYS A 580 -35.60 19.92 20.76
N SER A 581 -34.89 20.25 21.85
CA SER A 581 -35.25 21.35 22.76
C SER A 581 -34.86 22.73 22.22
N VAL A 582 -33.97 22.80 21.22
CA VAL A 582 -33.41 24.05 20.70
C VAL A 582 -33.73 24.30 19.23
N VAL A 583 -34.15 23.27 18.48
CA VAL A 583 -34.54 23.36 17.06
C VAL A 583 -35.75 22.48 16.78
N THR A 584 -36.57 22.92 15.82
CA THR A 584 -37.70 22.14 15.31
C THR A 584 -37.27 21.25 14.14
N VAL A 585 -38.12 20.30 13.74
CA VAL A 585 -37.89 19.49 12.53
C VAL A 585 -37.86 20.38 11.28
N ASP A 586 -38.72 21.40 11.22
CA ASP A 586 -38.75 22.38 10.12
C ASP A 586 -37.44 23.17 10.01
N ASP A 587 -36.89 23.63 11.15
CA ASP A 587 -35.59 24.32 11.16
C ASP A 587 -34.47 23.43 10.57
N VAL A 588 -34.46 22.14 10.94
CA VAL A 588 -33.45 21.18 10.47
C VAL A 588 -33.62 20.90 8.98
N GLU A 589 -34.84 20.71 8.51
CA GLU A 589 -35.11 20.47 7.08
C GLU A 589 -34.72 21.68 6.23
N LYS A 590 -35.10 22.90 6.65
CA LYS A 590 -34.70 24.13 5.97
C LYS A 590 -33.17 24.29 5.92
N ALA A 591 -32.48 24.02 7.04
CA ALA A 591 -31.02 24.07 7.08
C ALA A 591 -30.36 23.03 6.17
N TYR A 592 -30.92 21.81 6.12
CA TYR A 592 -30.45 20.74 5.25
C TYR A 592 -30.65 21.09 3.77
N GLN A 593 -31.82 21.59 3.38
CA GLN A 593 -32.08 22.06 2.02
C GLN A 593 -31.15 23.21 1.62
N ARG A 594 -30.91 24.17 2.52
CA ARG A 594 -29.94 25.25 2.31
C ARG A 594 -28.52 24.71 2.12
N ALA A 595 -28.12 23.73 2.94
CA ALA A 595 -26.82 23.07 2.82
C ALA A 595 -26.69 22.35 1.48
N MET A 596 -27.69 21.56 1.06
CA MET A 596 -27.71 20.89 -0.25
C MET A 596 -27.57 21.87 -1.41
N LYS A 597 -28.37 22.95 -1.42
CA LYS A 597 -28.29 24.01 -2.45
C LYS A 597 -26.91 24.68 -2.45
N SER A 598 -26.34 24.95 -1.27
CA SER A 598 -25.00 25.55 -1.14
C SER A 598 -23.90 24.63 -1.69
N MET A 599 -23.94 23.35 -1.31
CA MET A 599 -22.97 22.34 -1.75
C MET A 599 -23.04 22.06 -3.26
N ALA A 600 -24.25 22.05 -3.85
CA ALA A 600 -24.44 21.82 -5.28
C ALA A 600 -24.12 23.05 -6.15
N ARG A 601 -23.96 24.24 -5.55
CA ARG A 601 -23.62 25.46 -6.29
C ARG A 601 -22.16 25.45 -6.72
N LEU A 602 -21.89 25.66 -8.00
CA LEU A 602 -20.52 25.82 -8.52
C LEU A 602 -19.86 27.10 -8.00
N ASN A 603 -18.54 27.08 -7.81
CA ASN A 603 -17.75 28.28 -7.54
C ASN A 603 -17.33 29.03 -8.85
N LYS A 604 -17.94 28.69 -10.00
CA LYS A 604 -17.57 29.21 -11.32
C LYS A 604 -17.67 30.73 -11.46
N ILE A 605 -18.78 31.34 -11.01
CA ILE A 605 -18.93 32.80 -11.11
C ILE A 605 -17.97 33.49 -10.14
N ALA A 606 -17.80 32.96 -8.93
CA ALA A 606 -16.81 33.46 -7.97
C ALA A 606 -15.40 33.49 -8.60
N ALA A 607 -14.96 32.37 -9.22
CA ALA A 607 -13.70 32.29 -9.94
C ALA A 607 -13.57 33.33 -11.07
N SER A 608 -14.64 33.52 -11.86
CA SER A 608 -14.63 34.49 -12.98
C SER A 608 -14.41 35.94 -12.53
N LEU A 609 -14.81 36.26 -11.30
CA LEU A 609 -14.66 37.59 -10.73
C LEU A 609 -13.29 37.81 -10.08
N LEU A 610 -12.53 36.74 -9.79
CA LEU A 610 -11.21 36.85 -9.15
C LEU A 610 -10.25 37.69 -9.99
N HIS A 611 -10.19 37.43 -11.30
CA HIS A 611 -9.36 38.20 -12.23
C HIS A 611 -9.81 39.65 -12.36
N LYS A 612 -11.13 39.90 -12.34
CA LYS A 612 -11.70 41.24 -12.51
C LYS A 612 -11.38 42.17 -11.33
N TYR A 613 -11.38 41.61 -10.13
CA TYR A 613 -11.20 42.35 -8.87
C TYR A 613 -9.80 42.18 -8.27
N ASP A 614 -8.85 41.67 -9.07
CA ASP A 614 -7.42 41.54 -8.72
C ASP A 614 -7.18 40.74 -7.44
N ALA A 615 -7.77 39.54 -7.37
CA ALA A 615 -7.57 38.65 -6.23
C ALA A 615 -6.10 38.21 -6.11
N HIS A 616 -5.54 38.38 -4.92
CA HIS A 616 -4.14 38.08 -4.64
C HIS A 616 -3.88 36.64 -4.21
N ALA A 617 -4.86 36.01 -3.58
CA ALA A 617 -4.80 34.61 -3.19
C ALA A 617 -6.21 34.04 -3.01
N CYS A 618 -6.38 32.76 -3.27
CA CYS A 618 -7.66 32.09 -3.11
C CYS A 618 -7.43 30.62 -2.74
N THR A 619 -8.34 30.08 -1.94
CA THR A 619 -8.49 28.64 -1.67
C THR A 619 -9.98 28.34 -1.54
N ASP A 620 -10.39 27.09 -1.65
CA ASP A 620 -11.75 26.71 -1.27
C ASP A 620 -11.80 26.18 0.17
N VAL A 621 -13.00 26.12 0.74
CA VAL A 621 -13.21 25.67 2.13
C VAL A 621 -13.94 24.33 2.13
N THR A 622 -13.21 23.25 2.41
CA THR A 622 -13.74 21.88 2.41
C THR A 622 -13.43 21.17 3.74
N GLY A 623 -12.81 19.99 3.69
CA GLY A 623 -12.77 19.03 4.80
C GLY A 623 -11.99 19.48 6.04
N PHE A 624 -11.08 20.45 5.91
CA PHE A 624 -10.30 20.97 7.05
C PHE A 624 -11.01 22.11 7.81
N GLY A 625 -12.14 22.58 7.30
CA GLY A 625 -12.85 23.74 7.81
C GLY A 625 -12.14 25.06 7.52
N ILE A 626 -12.86 26.16 7.74
CA ILE A 626 -12.40 27.52 7.38
C ILE A 626 -11.02 27.87 7.94
N LEU A 627 -10.71 27.48 9.19
CA LEU A 627 -9.41 27.79 9.80
C LEU A 627 -8.30 26.92 9.21
N GLY A 628 -8.58 25.65 8.91
CA GLY A 628 -7.60 24.75 8.30
C GLY A 628 -7.18 25.22 6.91
N HIS A 629 -8.15 25.55 6.06
CA HIS A 629 -7.88 26.07 4.72
C HIS A 629 -7.24 27.47 4.76
N ALA A 630 -7.70 28.37 5.63
CA ALA A 630 -7.06 29.67 5.82
C ALA A 630 -5.59 29.54 6.26
N GLN A 631 -5.30 28.61 7.18
CA GLN A 631 -3.95 28.35 7.67
C GLN A 631 -3.06 27.75 6.58
N ASN A 632 -3.60 26.88 5.73
CA ASN A 632 -2.87 26.34 4.58
C ASN A 632 -2.56 27.43 3.55
N LEU A 633 -3.54 28.26 3.20
CA LEU A 633 -3.34 29.38 2.28
C LEU A 633 -2.32 30.38 2.83
N ALA A 634 -2.42 30.76 4.11
CA ALA A 634 -1.46 31.67 4.76
C ALA A 634 -0.02 31.13 4.70
N GLN A 635 0.19 29.82 4.90
CA GLN A 635 1.52 29.19 4.86
C GLN A 635 2.22 29.29 3.50
N HIS A 636 1.46 29.36 2.41
CA HIS A 636 1.98 29.43 1.05
C HIS A 636 2.18 30.86 0.54
N GLN A 637 1.88 31.89 1.34
CA GLN A 637 2.10 33.27 0.94
C GLN A 637 3.59 33.61 0.89
N LYS A 638 4.02 34.30 -0.18
CA LYS A 638 5.41 34.79 -0.26
C LYS A 638 5.68 35.89 0.75
N ASN A 639 4.71 36.77 0.97
CA ASN A 639 4.80 37.87 1.93
C ASN A 639 4.68 37.39 3.38
N GLU A 640 5.25 38.15 4.32
CA GLU A 640 5.09 37.95 5.76
C GLU A 640 3.73 38.48 6.24
N VAL A 641 2.69 37.72 5.92
CA VAL A 641 1.30 38.05 6.24
C VAL A 641 0.65 37.03 7.17
N ALA A 642 -0.37 37.43 7.92
CA ALA A 642 -1.22 36.55 8.71
C ALA A 642 -2.69 36.87 8.46
N PHE A 643 -3.52 35.83 8.42
CA PHE A 643 -4.95 35.93 8.15
C PHE A 643 -5.74 35.97 9.46
N VAL A 644 -6.56 37.02 9.65
CA VAL A 644 -7.36 37.21 10.86
C VAL A 644 -8.83 37.25 10.51
N ILE A 645 -9.54 36.21 10.91
CA ILE A 645 -10.98 36.05 10.68
C ILE A 645 -11.75 36.62 11.88
N HIS A 646 -12.60 37.60 11.60
CA HIS A 646 -13.39 38.36 12.56
C HIS A 646 -14.85 37.91 12.65
N SER A 647 -15.41 37.41 11.55
CA SER A 647 -16.80 36.98 11.48
C SER A 647 -16.98 35.68 10.72
N LEU A 648 -18.02 34.93 11.04
CA LEU A 648 -18.32 33.64 10.42
C LEU A 648 -19.78 33.65 9.92
N PRO A 649 -20.02 33.65 8.60
CA PRO A 649 -21.35 33.41 8.04
C PRO A 649 -21.70 31.94 8.22
N ILE A 650 -22.73 31.65 9.01
CA ILE A 650 -23.12 30.29 9.40
C ILE A 650 -24.59 30.10 9.09
N ILE A 651 -24.96 28.95 8.52
CA ILE A 651 -26.36 28.57 8.30
C ILE A 651 -27.14 28.69 9.61
N ALA A 652 -28.29 29.36 9.58
CA ALA A 652 -29.10 29.66 10.74
C ALA A 652 -29.34 28.41 11.60
N LYS A 653 -29.40 28.59 12.93
CA LYS A 653 -29.54 27.53 13.94
C LYS A 653 -28.35 26.56 14.08
N MET A 654 -27.42 26.46 13.12
CA MET A 654 -26.28 25.52 13.23
C MET A 654 -25.34 25.87 14.38
N THR A 655 -25.18 27.16 14.68
CA THR A 655 -24.46 27.62 15.88
C THR A 655 -25.13 27.12 17.16
N THR A 656 -26.46 27.17 17.23
CA THR A 656 -27.24 26.69 18.38
C THR A 656 -27.08 25.18 18.55
N ILE A 657 -27.25 24.40 17.48
CA ILE A 657 -27.06 22.95 17.49
C ILE A 657 -25.64 22.59 17.95
N SER A 658 -24.63 23.27 17.40
CA SER A 658 -23.22 23.03 17.74
C SER A 658 -22.97 23.27 19.23
N LYS A 659 -23.47 24.38 19.78
CA LYS A 659 -23.36 24.70 21.22
C LYS A 659 -24.04 23.68 22.11
N THR A 660 -25.26 23.24 21.76
CA THR A 660 -26.01 22.23 22.51
C THR A 660 -25.29 20.88 22.54
N CYS A 661 -24.54 20.57 21.49
CA CYS A 661 -23.67 19.39 21.41
C CYS A 661 -22.27 19.61 22.00
N ASN A 662 -22.11 20.53 22.96
CA ASN A 662 -20.82 20.89 23.59
C ASN A 662 -19.72 21.26 22.58
N ASN A 663 -20.09 21.89 21.47
CA ASN A 663 -19.20 22.21 20.35
C ASN A 663 -18.42 21.00 19.79
N ALA A 664 -19.02 19.80 19.81
CA ALA A 664 -18.39 18.59 19.27
C ALA A 664 -17.92 18.74 17.81
N PHE A 665 -18.60 19.59 17.02
CA PHE A 665 -18.26 19.89 15.64
C PHE A 665 -17.13 20.91 15.48
N ASN A 666 -16.76 21.65 16.55
CA ASN A 666 -15.79 22.75 16.50
C ASN A 666 -16.13 23.86 15.46
N LEU A 667 -17.43 24.10 15.20
CA LEU A 667 -17.89 25.07 14.19
C LEU A 667 -17.36 26.48 14.44
N LEU A 668 -17.49 27.00 15.67
CA LEU A 668 -16.99 28.33 16.03
C LEU A 668 -15.46 28.41 16.13
N ARG A 669 -14.78 27.26 16.25
CA ARG A 669 -13.31 27.18 16.18
C ARG A 669 -12.79 27.08 14.75
N GLY A 670 -13.69 27.01 13.76
CA GLY A 670 -13.36 26.96 12.35
C GLY A 670 -12.79 25.64 11.84
N THR A 671 -12.89 24.55 12.62
CA THR A 671 -12.38 23.22 12.22
C THR A 671 -13.51 22.21 11.99
N ALA A 672 -14.76 22.67 11.87
CA ALA A 672 -15.85 21.85 11.37
C ALA A 672 -15.62 21.56 9.88
N ALA A 673 -15.85 20.33 9.45
CA ALA A 673 -15.68 19.98 8.05
C ALA A 673 -16.77 20.66 7.21
N GLU A 674 -16.38 21.17 6.05
CA GLU A 674 -17.30 21.59 5.00
C GLU A 674 -17.14 20.62 3.81
N THR A 675 -18.14 20.56 2.94
CA THR A 675 -18.07 19.80 1.68
C THR A 675 -18.57 20.70 0.59
N SER A 676 -17.83 20.81 -0.52
CA SER A 676 -18.13 21.76 -1.61
C SER A 676 -18.46 23.17 -1.08
N GLY A 677 -17.61 23.67 -0.17
CA GLY A 677 -17.80 24.99 0.41
C GLY A 677 -17.48 26.12 -0.57
N GLY A 678 -17.37 27.33 -0.03
CA GLY A 678 -17.10 28.53 -0.81
C GLY A 678 -15.61 28.77 -1.00
N LEU A 679 -15.30 29.75 -1.84
CA LEU A 679 -13.95 30.29 -1.95
C LEU A 679 -13.67 31.24 -0.77
N LEU A 680 -12.48 31.12 -0.19
CA LEU A 680 -11.86 32.06 0.72
C LEU A 680 -10.80 32.85 -0.07
N ILE A 681 -11.03 34.14 -0.22
CA ILE A 681 -10.29 34.99 -1.17
C ILE A 681 -9.64 36.15 -0.42
N ALA A 682 -8.35 36.39 -0.66
CA ALA A 682 -7.66 37.61 -0.30
C ALA A 682 -7.79 38.63 -1.44
N LEU A 683 -8.50 39.73 -1.17
CA LEU A 683 -8.79 40.79 -2.14
C LEU A 683 -8.29 42.15 -1.64
N PRO A 684 -7.90 43.07 -2.53
CA PRO A 684 -7.69 44.47 -2.18
C PRO A 684 -8.93 45.06 -1.51
N TYR A 685 -8.71 45.85 -0.45
CA TYR A 685 -9.78 46.42 0.37
C TYR A 685 -10.82 47.22 -0.44
N ASP A 686 -10.36 47.99 -1.43
CA ASP A 686 -11.19 48.82 -2.31
C ASP A 686 -12.00 48.01 -3.33
N GLN A 687 -11.55 46.79 -3.67
CA GLN A 687 -12.20 45.91 -4.64
C GLN A 687 -13.25 44.99 -3.99
N ALA A 688 -13.05 44.61 -2.72
CA ALA A 688 -13.85 43.58 -2.07
C ALA A 688 -15.36 43.90 -2.00
N ALA A 689 -15.75 45.15 -1.78
CA ALA A 689 -17.15 45.54 -1.76
C ALA A 689 -17.81 45.41 -3.16
N GLY A 690 -17.07 45.74 -4.22
CA GLY A 690 -17.51 45.56 -5.60
C GLY A 690 -17.69 44.08 -5.95
N TYR A 691 -16.72 43.25 -5.56
CA TYR A 691 -16.78 41.80 -5.72
C TYR A 691 -18.03 41.19 -5.04
N CYS A 692 -18.26 41.52 -3.77
CA CYS A 692 -19.42 41.02 -3.01
C CYS A 692 -20.76 41.48 -3.58
N LYS A 693 -20.82 42.67 -4.20
CA LYS A 693 -22.02 43.17 -4.85
C LYS A 693 -22.29 42.45 -6.17
N GLU A 694 -21.28 42.28 -7.02
CA GLU A 694 -21.45 41.67 -8.33
C GLU A 694 -21.75 40.16 -8.23
N ILE A 695 -21.18 39.45 -7.26
CA ILE A 695 -21.54 38.04 -7.02
C ILE A 695 -23.00 37.92 -6.59
N GLN A 696 -23.51 38.83 -5.75
CA GLN A 696 -24.91 38.88 -5.35
C GLN A 696 -25.82 39.20 -6.55
N GLU A 697 -25.44 40.12 -7.43
CA GLU A 697 -26.21 40.47 -8.64
C GLU A 697 -26.25 39.33 -9.65
N LYS A 698 -25.15 38.59 -9.84
CA LYS A 698 -25.05 37.51 -10.85
C LYS A 698 -25.59 36.18 -10.38
N GLU A 699 -25.27 35.77 -9.15
CA GLU A 699 -25.70 34.47 -8.63
C GLU A 699 -26.97 34.55 -7.78
N GLY A 700 -27.39 35.75 -7.38
CA GLY A 700 -28.42 35.92 -6.38
C GLY A 700 -27.97 35.42 -5.01
N TYR A 701 -26.67 35.33 -4.71
CA TYR A 701 -26.18 34.91 -3.39
C TYR A 701 -25.10 35.86 -2.87
N GLN A 702 -25.22 36.26 -1.60
CA GLN A 702 -24.25 37.14 -0.95
C GLN A 702 -22.92 36.43 -0.65
N ALA A 703 -21.82 37.17 -0.77
CA ALA A 703 -20.52 36.86 -0.17
C ALA A 703 -20.21 37.80 1.00
N TRP A 704 -19.33 37.39 1.91
CA TRP A 704 -19.06 38.12 3.15
C TRP A 704 -17.59 38.47 3.27
N ILE A 705 -17.30 39.73 3.58
CA ILE A 705 -15.97 40.12 4.09
C ILE A 705 -15.92 39.64 5.54
N ILE A 706 -15.05 38.66 5.81
CA ILE A 706 -14.98 37.95 7.09
C ILE A 706 -13.76 38.30 7.92
N GLY A 707 -12.75 38.94 7.33
CA GLY A 707 -11.47 39.15 7.97
C GLY A 707 -10.53 40.05 7.19
N ILE A 708 -9.30 40.12 7.67
CA ILE A 708 -8.23 40.94 7.06
C ILE A 708 -6.91 40.16 7.03
N VAL A 709 -6.01 40.64 6.19
CA VAL A 709 -4.62 40.20 6.10
C VAL A 709 -3.74 41.23 6.79
N GLU A 710 -3.07 40.83 7.86
CA GLU A 710 -2.16 41.68 8.65
C GLU A 710 -0.71 41.25 8.43
N LYS A 711 0.24 42.02 8.96
CA LYS A 711 1.64 41.57 9.04
C LYS A 711 1.75 40.39 10.00
N GLY A 712 2.42 39.31 9.61
CA GLY A 712 2.66 38.18 10.52
C GLY A 712 3.36 36.99 9.89
N ASP A 713 3.44 35.90 10.64
CA ASP A 713 4.34 34.78 10.32
C ASP A 713 3.66 33.67 9.49
N ARG A 714 2.92 34.03 8.43
CA ARG A 714 2.24 33.06 7.54
C ARG A 714 1.28 32.12 8.28
N THR A 715 0.52 32.68 9.22
CA THR A 715 -0.47 31.97 10.04
C THR A 715 -1.89 32.47 9.81
N ALA A 716 -2.88 31.65 10.17
CA ALA A 716 -4.27 32.08 10.22
C ALA A 716 -4.84 31.88 11.61
N LYS A 717 -5.71 32.81 12.04
CA LYS A 717 -6.43 32.72 13.31
C LYS A 717 -7.85 33.24 13.17
N ILE A 718 -8.75 32.70 13.98
CA ILE A 718 -10.07 33.28 14.26
C ILE A 718 -9.94 34.02 15.60
N VAL A 719 -10.50 35.23 15.69
CA VAL A 719 -10.52 35.99 16.95
C VAL A 719 -11.29 35.22 18.04
N ASP A 720 -10.97 35.44 19.32
CA ASP A 720 -11.53 34.63 20.42
C ASP A 720 -13.07 34.62 20.47
N ASN A 721 -13.70 35.74 20.08
CA ASN A 721 -15.15 35.91 20.01
C ASN A 721 -15.57 36.37 18.61
N PRO A 722 -15.60 35.46 17.61
CA PRO A 722 -15.93 35.84 16.25
C PRO A 722 -17.41 36.25 16.16
N ARG A 723 -17.70 37.30 15.38
CA ARG A 723 -19.08 37.70 15.11
C ARG A 723 -19.74 36.65 14.22
N VAL A 724 -20.76 35.96 14.74
CA VAL A 724 -21.57 35.05 13.92
C VAL A 724 -22.55 35.88 13.09
N ILE A 725 -22.53 35.68 11.78
CA ILE A 725 -23.52 36.20 10.85
C ILE A 725 -24.46 35.02 10.56
N GLU A 726 -25.66 35.04 11.13
CA GLU A 726 -26.64 34.00 10.84
C GLU A 726 -27.17 34.18 9.42
N VAL A 727 -27.03 33.13 8.60
CA VAL A 727 -27.48 33.08 7.22
C VAL A 727 -28.79 32.29 7.18
N PRO A 728 -29.94 32.93 6.91
CA PRO A 728 -31.23 32.27 6.96
C PRO A 728 -31.30 31.11 5.97
N ALA A 729 -31.97 30.04 6.40
CA ALA A 729 -32.48 29.02 5.50
C ALA A 729 -33.77 29.58 4.88
N GLN A 730 -33.89 29.55 3.56
CA GLN A 730 -34.95 30.23 2.80
C GLN A 730 -36.36 30.03 3.42
N ASP A 731 -37.07 31.12 3.73
CA ASP A 731 -38.46 31.07 4.24
C ASP A 731 -39.53 31.23 3.14
N THR A 732 -39.17 31.72 1.93
CA THR A 732 -40.12 31.92 0.82
C THR A 732 -39.48 31.76 -0.57
N ASP A 733 -40.21 31.14 -1.50
CA ASP A 733 -39.92 31.24 -2.93
C ASP A 733 -40.31 32.65 -3.41
N GLY A 734 -39.33 33.44 -3.85
CA GLY A 734 -39.60 34.67 -4.63
C GLY A 734 -39.11 36.01 -4.07
N GLU A 735 -38.49 36.08 -2.90
CA GLU A 735 -37.81 37.31 -2.45
C GLU A 735 -36.28 37.15 -2.50
N LEU A 736 -35.63 38.07 -3.22
CA LEU A 736 -34.18 38.23 -3.21
C LEU A 736 -33.74 38.66 -1.80
N TRP A 737 -32.72 37.99 -1.27
CA TRP A 737 -32.11 38.14 0.06
C TRP A 737 -31.87 39.58 0.50
#